data_AF-A0A1F6WZ02-F1
#
_entry.id   AF-A0A1F6WZ02-F1
#
_cell.length_a   1.000
_cell.length_b   1.000
_cell.length_c   1.000
_cell.angle_alpha   90.00
_cell.angle_beta   90.00
_cell.angle_gamma   90.00
#
_symmetry.space_group_name_H-M   'P 1'
#
loop_
_entity.id
_entity.type
_entity.pdbx_description
1 polymer ?
#
loop_
_entity_poly.entity_id
_entity_poly.type
_entity_poly.pdbx_seq_one_letter_code
_entity_poly.pdbx_strand_id
1 'polypeptide(L)'
;MDPLRPADKLVKHSLDLLKGNFVVIGKKRVSLFTLTLIGMFVVGMVVAFALLASRSGTFEKTLAMEEDTAYIESEDVFPTFSIRAQETTESKKIREVSGKAIKLAKKVKNEVGATRTTSITAMRKLLRERSNLLSTLLKNDPATAFMELFPETVLADLPEEVKREAEQPVVLEATLEVIHKDDFEKRTDEFQYFLRQENKRYSFYPVGSSQPLMPSSRVRVKGYQIGENIVAVAADNTFEVLQATEQQDSIGEQKTLIVLINFLDSPPVPFTRDEAERLVFESNMQEFYHEVSYGKTSWSGDVVGWYTAPRNGIDASGNRRWPQVPMSQGESDYDGIYSFIQSEGINLKNYGRLVFFANHDSMGGGFASIGKLDISLGEEIHRLSFAWIGSLQNFSYQWSTFIGTRPFEFTVLDFILSHELGHNLGVYHANSWECGAKKVLSGSNCQHIEYGNLFDVMGNGSIALHFNAFFKDVLGWLDSPLAITTSGTYTIDALESGSGVRAAKIFPPSFPSAPYYVEYRRPKGFDAGIVSNAPQAASNQNGLLINSALSPFSYPFSRLLDMTPKSSDYKDWADVALLKGGKSLFDPGQGIVIGPVLAQDDSSITFKVKILSPKCVRQKPAVVLLYPQIAGGGAPGDPKPVDVSPGGYSYFYIILQNIDSVLCGSSDFEISAKVPRGWSYESYFTNPVSVNSDGGTFWGAMLIRVPVDSASKKYPVEVRVKNLKSKSLTTTRIIYSVQE
;
A
#
# COMPACT_ATOMS: atom_id res chain seq x y z
N MET A 1 -50.38 -51.13 -0.71
CA MET A 1 -49.49 -51.09 -1.88
C MET A 1 -48.72 -49.79 -1.80
N ASP A 2 -47.42 -49.89 -1.52
CA ASP A 2 -46.38 -49.02 -2.09
C ASP A 2 -45.04 -49.76 -1.91
N PRO A 3 -44.17 -49.88 -2.94
CA PRO A 3 -43.04 -50.81 -2.93
C PRO A 3 -41.79 -50.20 -2.26
N LEU A 4 -41.13 -51.01 -1.42
CA LEU A 4 -39.86 -50.69 -0.76
C LEU A 4 -38.75 -50.34 -1.76
N ARG A 5 -37.99 -49.28 -1.44
CA ARG A 5 -37.03 -48.62 -2.34
C ARG A 5 -35.78 -49.49 -2.58
N PRO A 6 -35.09 -49.32 -3.72
CA PRO A 6 -33.90 -50.10 -4.08
C PRO A 6 -32.76 -50.08 -3.04
N ALA A 7 -32.63 -49.02 -2.24
CA ALA A 7 -31.62 -48.90 -1.18
C ALA A 7 -31.80 -49.94 -0.06
N ASP A 8 -33.05 -50.32 0.26
CA ASP A 8 -33.35 -51.26 1.34
C ASP A 8 -33.01 -52.71 0.96
N LYS A 9 -32.98 -53.03 -0.35
CA LYS A 9 -32.54 -54.33 -0.87
C LYS A 9 -31.02 -54.50 -0.76
N LEU A 10 -30.26 -53.42 -0.96
CA LEU A 10 -28.79 -53.45 -0.89
C LEU A 10 -28.31 -53.65 0.56
N VAL A 11 -28.93 -52.96 1.51
CA VAL A 11 -28.61 -53.06 2.94
C VAL A 11 -28.95 -54.46 3.48
N LYS A 12 -30.07 -55.03 3.07
CA LYS A 12 -30.45 -56.40 3.47
C LYS A 12 -29.49 -57.46 2.92
N HIS A 13 -29.02 -57.30 1.68
CA HIS A 13 -28.05 -58.22 1.07
C HIS A 13 -26.68 -58.17 1.76
N SER A 14 -26.21 -56.97 2.15
CA SER A 14 -24.96 -56.78 2.90
C SER A 14 -25.02 -57.38 4.31
N LEU A 15 -26.17 -57.31 4.97
CA LEU A 15 -26.38 -57.87 6.31
C LEU A 15 -26.49 -59.41 6.31
N ASP A 16 -26.99 -60.01 5.22
CA ASP A 16 -27.04 -61.47 5.09
C ASP A 16 -25.68 -62.09 4.73
N LEU A 17 -24.78 -61.33 4.07
CA LEU A 17 -23.38 -61.71 3.85
C LEU A 17 -22.58 -61.82 5.17
N LEU A 18 -22.98 -61.10 6.22
CA LEU A 18 -22.33 -61.12 7.53
C LEU A 18 -22.78 -62.27 8.44
N LYS A 19 -23.76 -63.08 8.03
CA LYS A 19 -24.27 -64.22 8.83
C LYS A 19 -23.54 -65.54 8.57
N GLY A 20 -22.60 -65.59 7.61
CA GLY A 20 -21.81 -66.78 7.30
C GLY A 20 -20.43 -66.76 7.95
N ASN A 21 -20.04 -67.85 8.62
CA ASN A 21 -18.74 -67.97 9.31
C ASN A 21 -17.51 -68.10 8.37
N PHE A 22 -17.70 -68.03 7.05
CA PHE A 22 -16.64 -68.21 6.05
C PHE A 22 -16.93 -67.40 4.79
N VAL A 23 -15.88 -66.88 4.15
CA VAL A 23 -15.95 -66.30 2.80
C VAL A 23 -15.16 -67.20 1.85
N VAL A 24 -15.71 -67.44 0.66
CA VAL A 24 -15.05 -68.23 -0.39
C VAL A 24 -14.30 -67.27 -1.31
N ILE A 25 -12.98 -67.41 -1.38
CA ILE A 25 -12.14 -66.67 -2.33
C ILE A 25 -11.52 -67.71 -3.28
N GLY A 26 -11.90 -67.67 -4.55
CA GLY A 26 -11.55 -68.72 -5.51
C GLY A 26 -12.10 -70.10 -5.09
N LYS A 27 -11.25 -71.14 -5.08
CA LYS A 27 -11.64 -72.52 -4.68
C LYS A 27 -11.44 -72.84 -3.19
N LYS A 28 -11.05 -71.87 -2.34
CA LYS A 28 -10.80 -72.12 -0.91
C LYS A 28 -11.75 -71.33 0.00
N ARG A 29 -12.21 -72.00 1.06
CA ARG A 29 -12.96 -71.38 2.17
C ARG A 29 -11.98 -70.83 3.19
N VAL A 30 -12.09 -69.53 3.51
CA VAL A 30 -11.26 -68.86 4.52
C VAL A 30 -12.13 -68.38 5.67
N SER A 31 -11.69 -68.66 6.90
CA SER A 31 -12.34 -68.22 8.14
C SER A 31 -12.15 -66.72 8.34
N LEU A 32 -13.22 -66.01 8.73
CA LEU A 32 -13.18 -64.56 8.97
C LEU A 32 -12.17 -64.17 10.05
N PHE A 33 -11.90 -65.06 11.02
CA PHE A 33 -11.00 -64.80 12.14
C PHE A 33 -9.53 -64.61 11.70
N THR A 34 -9.13 -65.26 10.60
CA THR A 34 -7.76 -65.16 10.06
C THR A 34 -7.53 -63.85 9.29
N LEU A 35 -8.58 -63.23 8.75
CA LEU A 35 -8.51 -61.92 8.06
C LEU A 35 -8.32 -60.76 9.06
N THR A 36 -8.91 -60.86 10.25
CA THR A 36 -8.74 -59.86 11.32
C THR A 36 -7.32 -59.79 11.89
N LEU A 37 -6.56 -60.89 11.90
CA LEU A 37 -5.18 -60.89 12.40
C LEU A 37 -4.20 -60.25 11.42
N ILE A 38 -4.42 -60.38 10.11
CA ILE A 38 -3.61 -59.73 9.08
C ILE A 38 -3.94 -58.22 9.03
N GLY A 39 -5.21 -57.85 9.22
CA GLY A 39 -5.64 -56.45 9.29
C GLY A 39 -5.02 -55.67 10.46
N MET A 40 -4.89 -56.28 11.65
CA MET A 40 -4.30 -55.60 12.81
C MET A 40 -2.78 -55.40 12.69
N PHE A 41 -2.07 -56.29 11.98
CA PHE A 41 -0.63 -56.14 11.78
C PHE A 41 -0.28 -55.01 10.79
N VAL A 42 -1.13 -54.77 9.78
CA VAL A 42 -0.97 -53.68 8.81
C VAL A 42 -1.27 -52.32 9.44
N VAL A 43 -2.30 -52.22 10.30
CA VAL A 43 -2.62 -50.96 11.00
C VAL A 43 -1.55 -50.60 12.04
N GLY A 44 -0.99 -51.59 12.75
CA GLY A 44 0.12 -51.37 13.68
C GLY A 44 1.39 -50.85 13.01
N MET A 45 1.74 -51.38 11.83
CA MET A 45 2.88 -50.88 11.06
C MET A 45 2.65 -49.48 10.49
N VAL A 46 1.44 -49.15 10.03
CA VAL A 46 1.11 -47.82 9.49
C VAL A 46 1.16 -46.75 10.58
N VAL A 47 0.72 -47.06 11.82
CA VAL A 47 0.79 -46.12 12.95
C VAL A 47 2.24 -45.97 13.45
N ALA A 48 3.03 -47.04 13.47
CA ALA A 48 4.45 -46.97 13.82
C ALA A 48 5.27 -46.20 12.77
N PHE A 49 4.99 -46.39 11.47
CA PHE A 49 5.61 -45.61 10.39
C PHE A 49 5.15 -44.16 10.40
N ALA A 50 3.89 -43.85 10.70
CA ALA A 50 3.42 -42.48 10.83
C ALA A 50 4.05 -41.76 12.04
N LEU A 51 4.27 -42.45 13.15
CA LEU A 51 4.95 -41.90 14.33
C LEU A 51 6.46 -41.73 14.10
N LEU A 52 7.12 -42.65 13.38
CA LEU A 52 8.53 -42.53 12.96
C LEU A 52 8.74 -41.49 11.84
N ALA A 53 7.78 -41.32 10.94
CA ALA A 53 7.79 -40.29 9.89
C ALA A 53 7.53 -38.89 10.45
N SER A 54 6.70 -38.75 11.50
CA SER A 54 6.50 -37.47 12.20
C SER A 54 7.75 -36.98 12.95
N ARG A 55 8.72 -37.88 13.21
CA ARG A 55 9.98 -37.57 13.92
C ARG A 55 11.21 -37.43 13.02
N SER A 56 11.13 -37.70 11.71
CA SER A 56 12.31 -37.80 10.84
C SER A 56 12.33 -36.88 9.61
N GLY A 57 11.39 -35.96 9.44
CA GLY A 57 11.50 -34.89 8.42
C GLY A 57 11.47 -35.37 6.96
N THR A 58 10.94 -36.56 6.66
CA THR A 58 11.02 -37.18 5.32
C THR A 58 9.77 -36.99 4.44
N PHE A 59 8.89 -36.03 4.78
CA PHE A 59 7.72 -35.69 3.94
C PHE A 59 7.99 -34.58 2.89
N GLU A 60 9.18 -33.97 2.89
CA GLU A 60 9.58 -32.98 1.87
C GLU A 60 9.92 -33.61 0.51
N LYS A 61 10.19 -34.92 0.45
CA LYS A 61 10.68 -35.56 -0.79
C LYS A 61 9.62 -36.14 -1.71
N THR A 62 8.39 -36.33 -1.26
CA THR A 62 7.35 -37.02 -2.07
C THR A 62 6.53 -36.08 -2.96
N LEU A 63 6.69 -34.75 -2.83
CA LEU A 63 6.15 -33.77 -3.78
C LEU A 63 7.12 -33.44 -4.93
N ALA A 64 8.36 -33.91 -4.85
CA ALA A 64 9.42 -33.65 -5.84
C ALA A 64 9.53 -34.72 -6.94
N MET A 65 8.59 -35.67 -7.02
CA MET A 65 8.60 -36.78 -7.99
C MET A 65 7.44 -36.71 -9.01
N GLU A 66 7.10 -35.52 -9.49
CA GLU A 66 6.64 -35.34 -10.87
C GLU A 66 7.79 -34.64 -11.61
N GLU A 67 8.32 -35.31 -12.64
CA GLU A 67 9.57 -34.98 -13.34
C GLU A 67 9.54 -33.56 -13.97
N ASP A 68 10.68 -32.84 -13.84
CA ASP A 68 11.07 -31.60 -14.53
C ASP A 68 10.40 -30.25 -14.16
N THR A 69 10.15 -29.98 -12.88
CA THR A 69 9.85 -28.60 -12.42
C THR A 69 10.72 -28.14 -11.27
N ALA A 70 11.67 -27.24 -11.55
CA ALA A 70 12.35 -26.46 -10.53
C ALA A 70 11.39 -25.36 -10.03
N TYR A 71 11.05 -25.35 -8.75
CA TYR A 71 10.19 -24.34 -8.13
C TYR A 71 10.99 -23.08 -7.76
N ILE A 72 10.32 -21.93 -7.68
CA ILE A 72 10.88 -20.74 -7.02
C ILE A 72 10.27 -20.68 -5.62
N GLU A 73 11.10 -20.94 -4.59
CA GLU A 73 10.67 -21.02 -3.19
C GLU A 73 10.68 -19.65 -2.49
N SER A 74 9.66 -19.39 -1.67
CA SER A 74 9.56 -18.25 -0.76
C SER A 74 10.03 -18.65 0.64
N GLU A 75 11.33 -18.56 0.90
CA GLU A 75 11.85 -18.71 2.26
C GLU A 75 12.11 -17.32 2.83
N ASP A 76 11.67 -17.05 4.06
CA ASP A 76 11.83 -15.80 4.83
C ASP A 76 10.76 -14.72 4.62
N VAL A 77 10.07 -14.40 5.72
CA VAL A 77 9.10 -13.30 5.85
C VAL A 77 9.75 -12.16 6.62
N PHE A 78 9.70 -10.94 6.08
CA PHE A 78 10.07 -9.71 6.78
C PHE A 78 8.84 -8.84 7.05
N PRO A 79 8.83 -8.04 8.14
CA PRO A 79 7.85 -6.98 8.33
C PRO A 79 7.86 -6.03 7.13
N THR A 80 6.68 -5.77 6.56
CA THR A 80 6.47 -4.80 5.48
C THR A 80 6.43 -3.35 5.97
N PHE A 81 6.74 -3.13 7.25
CA PHE A 81 6.51 -1.87 7.93
C PHE A 81 7.84 -1.34 8.49
N SER A 82 8.40 -0.31 7.86
CA SER A 82 9.56 0.42 8.38
C SER A 82 9.20 1.87 8.59
N ILE A 83 9.17 2.33 9.84
CA ILE A 83 9.19 3.75 10.16
C ILE A 83 10.64 4.14 10.45
N ARG A 84 11.08 5.24 9.83
CA ARG A 84 12.34 5.89 10.15
C ARG A 84 12.02 7.26 10.73
N ALA A 85 12.57 7.55 11.90
CA ALA A 85 12.58 8.88 12.50
C ALA A 85 14.05 9.29 12.69
N GLN A 86 14.35 10.57 12.55
CA GLN A 86 15.71 11.10 12.62
C GLN A 86 15.74 12.44 13.35
N GLU A 87 16.86 12.77 13.96
CA GLU A 87 17.03 14.07 14.60
C GLU A 87 17.24 15.16 13.55
N THR A 88 16.48 16.25 13.67
CA THR A 88 16.55 17.43 12.80
C THR A 88 16.79 18.68 13.65
N THR A 89 17.16 19.78 13.01
CA THR A 89 17.29 21.09 13.69
C THR A 89 15.96 21.50 14.32
N GLU A 90 14.87 21.25 13.61
CA GLU A 90 13.50 21.49 14.04
C GLU A 90 13.16 20.64 15.26
N SER A 91 13.43 19.32 15.24
CA SER A 91 13.12 18.45 16.37
C SER A 91 13.92 18.81 17.63
N LYS A 92 15.19 19.21 17.49
CA LYS A 92 15.99 19.78 18.60
C LYS A 92 15.33 21.01 19.21
N LYS A 93 14.93 21.95 18.36
CA LYS A 93 14.30 23.20 18.81
C LYS A 93 12.95 22.93 19.47
N ILE A 94 12.17 22.00 18.92
CA ILE A 94 10.91 21.53 19.51
C ILE A 94 11.17 21.02 20.93
N ARG A 95 12.16 20.15 21.16
CA ARG A 95 12.50 19.67 22.51
C ARG A 95 12.91 20.79 23.47
N GLU A 96 13.71 21.75 23.01
CA GLU A 96 14.13 22.88 23.84
C GLU A 96 12.93 23.70 24.33
N VAL A 97 12.03 24.07 23.40
CA VAL A 97 10.81 24.83 23.70
C VAL A 97 9.88 24.01 24.60
N SER A 98 9.79 22.70 24.37
CA SER A 98 9.01 21.75 25.18
C SER A 98 9.49 21.69 26.62
N GLY A 99 10.80 21.61 26.83
CA GLY A 99 11.40 21.61 28.16
C GLY A 99 11.12 22.91 28.91
N LYS A 100 11.16 24.07 28.22
CA LYS A 100 10.79 25.37 28.80
C LYS A 100 9.31 25.41 29.18
N ALA A 101 8.42 24.93 28.30
CA ALA A 101 6.98 24.89 28.54
C ALA A 101 6.63 24.00 29.75
N ILE A 102 7.19 22.78 29.83
CA ILE A 102 6.98 21.85 30.95
C ILE A 102 7.46 22.45 32.28
N LYS A 103 8.64 23.07 32.30
CA LYS A 103 9.16 23.73 33.51
C LYS A 103 8.23 24.86 33.97
N LEU A 104 7.73 25.64 33.02
CA LEU A 104 6.79 26.74 33.31
C LEU A 104 5.43 26.21 33.77
N ALA A 105 4.93 25.09 33.21
CA ALA A 105 3.68 24.45 33.63
C ALA A 105 3.73 24.03 35.10
N LYS A 106 4.85 23.45 35.54
CA LYS A 106 5.06 23.12 36.97
C LYS A 106 5.08 24.37 37.85
N LYS A 107 5.66 25.48 37.38
CA LYS A 107 5.73 26.75 38.12
C LYS A 107 4.34 27.38 38.28
N VAL A 108 3.56 27.43 37.19
CA VAL A 108 2.23 28.06 37.14
C VAL A 108 1.24 27.41 38.10
N LYS A 109 1.35 26.10 38.36
CA LYS A 109 0.49 25.38 39.33
C LYS A 109 0.50 26.03 40.73
N ASN A 110 1.57 26.73 41.10
CA ASN A 110 1.73 27.36 42.42
C ASN A 110 1.68 28.90 42.39
N GLU A 111 1.44 29.52 41.23
CA GLU A 111 1.41 30.98 41.07
C GLU A 111 -0.03 31.53 41.14
N VAL A 112 -0.19 32.78 41.63
CA VAL A 112 -1.48 33.49 41.70
C VAL A 112 -1.36 34.92 41.17
N GLY A 113 -2.50 35.56 40.85
CA GLY A 113 -2.57 36.96 40.47
C GLY A 113 -1.76 37.32 39.22
N ALA A 114 -1.14 38.51 39.21
CA ALA A 114 -0.40 39.05 38.06
C ALA A 114 0.78 38.17 37.60
N THR A 115 1.45 37.49 38.55
CA THR A 115 2.55 36.57 38.26
C THR A 115 2.07 35.39 37.43
N ARG A 116 0.93 34.79 37.80
CA ARG A 116 0.31 33.69 37.05
C ARG A 116 -0.06 34.13 35.64
N THR A 117 -0.70 35.30 35.50
CA THR A 117 -1.07 35.86 34.19
C THR A 117 0.14 36.04 33.26
N THR A 118 1.26 36.52 33.81
CA THR A 118 2.52 36.69 33.09
C THR A 118 3.09 35.35 32.61
N SER A 119 3.16 34.36 33.50
CA SER A 119 3.63 33.02 33.17
C SER A 119 2.73 32.31 32.14
N ILE A 120 1.40 32.44 32.26
CA ILE A 120 0.45 31.92 31.25
C ILE A 120 0.69 32.55 29.88
N THR A 121 0.93 33.87 29.83
CA THR A 121 1.23 34.57 28.57
C THR A 121 2.55 34.09 27.95
N ALA A 122 3.58 33.89 28.76
CA ALA A 122 4.86 33.33 28.29
C ALA A 122 4.71 31.88 27.81
N MET A 123 3.92 31.06 28.51
CA MET A 123 3.65 29.67 28.11
C MET A 123 2.89 29.59 26.80
N ARG A 124 1.88 30.44 26.61
CA ARG A 124 1.16 30.57 25.34
C ARG A 124 2.09 30.87 24.17
N LYS A 125 3.08 31.75 24.36
CA LYS A 125 4.09 32.05 23.34
C LYS A 125 4.94 30.82 23.00
N LEU A 126 5.40 30.08 24.02
CA LEU A 126 6.19 28.86 23.83
C LEU A 126 5.40 27.77 23.11
N LEU A 127 4.15 27.52 23.50
CA LEU A 127 3.31 26.50 22.88
C LEU A 127 2.95 26.83 21.43
N ARG A 128 2.71 28.11 21.11
CA ARG A 128 2.53 28.55 19.72
C ARG A 128 3.79 28.37 18.87
N GLU A 129 4.96 28.72 19.41
CA GLU A 129 6.23 28.46 18.72
C GLU A 129 6.42 26.96 18.45
N ARG A 130 6.15 26.11 19.46
CA ARG A 130 6.20 24.65 19.33
C ARG A 130 5.21 24.13 18.28
N SER A 131 3.95 24.58 18.31
CA SER A 131 2.91 24.18 17.35
C SER A 131 3.31 24.51 15.91
N ASN A 132 3.94 25.68 15.69
CA ASN A 132 4.44 26.08 14.38
C ASN A 132 5.60 25.19 13.92
N LEU A 133 6.56 24.91 14.80
CA LEU A 133 7.68 24.01 14.50
C LEU A 133 7.20 22.59 14.20
N LEU A 134 6.24 22.06 14.99
CA LEU A 134 5.63 20.76 14.74
C LEU A 134 4.89 20.73 13.39
N SER A 135 4.13 21.78 13.07
CA SER A 135 3.42 21.87 11.78
C SER A 135 4.37 21.87 10.59
N THR A 136 5.52 22.54 10.71
CA THR A 136 6.58 22.50 9.68
C THR A 136 7.22 21.13 9.59
N LEU A 137 7.57 20.52 10.73
CA LEU A 137 8.21 19.22 10.76
C LEU A 137 7.28 18.11 10.24
N LEU A 138 5.97 18.18 10.54
CA LEU A 138 4.96 17.24 10.04
C LEU A 138 4.96 17.14 8.51
N LYS A 139 5.14 18.27 7.80
CA LYS A 139 5.17 18.29 6.34
C LYS A 139 6.38 17.54 5.75
N ASN A 140 7.51 17.58 6.45
CA ASN A 140 8.78 17.06 5.93
C ASN A 140 9.13 15.69 6.49
N ASP A 141 8.74 15.41 7.73
CA ASP A 141 9.04 14.19 8.47
C ASP A 141 7.95 13.92 9.54
N PRO A 142 6.79 13.39 9.12
CA PRO A 142 5.69 13.04 10.01
C PRO A 142 6.10 12.11 11.16
N ALA A 143 6.97 11.14 10.87
CA ALA A 143 7.42 10.16 11.83
C ALA A 143 8.21 10.82 12.95
N THR A 144 9.17 11.70 12.62
CA THR A 144 9.91 12.46 13.62
C THR A 144 9.01 13.43 14.36
N ALA A 145 8.11 14.17 13.68
CA ALA A 145 7.17 15.08 14.35
C ALA A 145 6.28 14.35 15.37
N PHE A 146 5.80 13.15 15.02
CA PHE A 146 5.02 12.30 15.91
C PHE A 146 5.78 11.90 17.17
N MET A 147 7.08 11.62 17.04
CA MET A 147 7.95 11.32 18.18
C MET A 147 8.15 12.51 19.13
N GLU A 148 7.96 13.73 18.63
CA GLU A 148 8.11 14.96 19.41
C GLU A 148 6.83 15.38 20.13
N LEU A 149 5.69 14.70 19.92
CA LEU A 149 4.42 15.01 20.60
C LEU A 149 4.53 14.86 22.11
N PHE A 150 3.82 15.72 22.83
CA PHE A 150 3.70 15.62 24.27
C PHE A 150 2.91 14.35 24.61
N PRO A 151 3.37 13.60 25.62
CA PRO A 151 2.57 12.55 26.21
C PRO A 151 1.24 13.11 26.73
N GLU A 152 0.16 12.31 26.67
CA GLU A 152 -1.15 12.70 27.20
C GLU A 152 -1.09 13.17 28.67
N THR A 153 -0.19 12.59 29.47
CA THR A 153 0.04 13.01 30.87
C THR A 153 0.58 14.44 30.98
N VAL A 154 1.44 14.86 30.06
CA VAL A 154 1.96 16.23 30.01
C VAL A 154 0.86 17.19 29.54
N LEU A 155 0.08 16.79 28.53
CA LEU A 155 -1.05 17.58 28.02
C LEU A 155 -2.11 17.79 29.10
N ALA A 156 -2.42 16.75 29.88
CA ALA A 156 -3.37 16.82 31.00
C ALA A 156 -2.90 17.80 32.09
N ASP A 157 -1.59 17.91 32.29
CA ASP A 157 -0.94 18.77 33.29
C ASP A 157 -0.83 20.26 32.88
N LEU A 158 -1.07 20.60 31.62
CA LEU A 158 -1.07 21.99 31.16
C LEU A 158 -2.26 22.77 31.75
N PRO A 159 -2.09 24.08 32.06
CA PRO A 159 -3.21 24.94 32.45
C PRO A 159 -4.29 25.01 31.37
N GLU A 160 -5.57 25.01 31.75
CA GLU A 160 -6.71 25.06 30.82
C GLU A 160 -6.64 26.24 29.85
N GLU A 161 -6.08 27.38 30.27
CA GLU A 161 -5.99 28.60 29.45
C GLU A 161 -5.01 28.50 28.28
N VAL A 162 -4.15 27.47 28.27
CA VAL A 162 -3.13 27.28 27.23
C VAL A 162 -3.22 25.93 26.53
N LYS A 163 -4.17 25.06 26.93
CA LYS A 163 -4.30 23.72 26.34
C LYS A 163 -4.52 23.79 24.83
N ARG A 164 -5.34 24.75 24.36
CA ARG A 164 -5.67 24.92 22.93
C ARG A 164 -4.46 25.27 22.06
N GLU A 165 -3.37 25.76 22.65
CA GLU A 165 -2.12 26.08 21.95
C GLU A 165 -1.18 24.89 21.81
N ALA A 166 -1.45 23.77 22.49
CA ALA A 166 -0.74 22.51 22.34
C ALA A 166 -1.55 21.52 21.48
N GLU A 167 -0.88 20.47 21.01
CA GLU A 167 -1.50 19.33 20.34
C GLU A 167 -2.62 18.70 21.18
N GLN A 168 -3.70 18.27 20.53
CA GLN A 168 -4.88 17.69 21.18
C GLN A 168 -5.08 16.24 20.75
N PRO A 169 -5.25 15.27 21.67
CA PRO A 169 -5.71 13.94 21.31
C PRO A 169 -7.09 14.02 20.64
N VAL A 170 -7.29 13.29 19.55
CA VAL A 170 -8.53 13.33 18.77
C VAL A 170 -8.92 11.94 18.28
N VAL A 171 -10.23 11.68 18.24
CA VAL A 171 -10.84 10.58 17.48
C VAL A 171 -11.76 11.23 16.45
N LEU A 172 -11.43 11.08 15.18
CA LEU A 172 -12.08 11.76 14.07
C LEU A 172 -12.68 10.73 13.11
N GLU A 173 -13.98 10.82 12.85
CA GLU A 173 -14.61 10.16 11.71
C GLU A 173 -14.67 11.12 10.54
N ALA A 174 -14.13 10.71 9.40
CA ALA A 174 -13.97 11.57 8.23
C ALA A 174 -13.93 10.74 6.93
N THR A 175 -14.10 11.41 5.80
CA THR A 175 -13.80 10.87 4.48
C THR A 175 -12.32 11.12 4.19
N LEU A 176 -11.58 10.08 3.82
CA LEU A 176 -10.17 10.18 3.42
C LEU A 176 -10.08 10.69 1.98
N GLU A 177 -9.25 11.70 1.76
CA GLU A 177 -8.91 12.19 0.42
C GLU A 177 -7.43 11.97 0.16
N VAL A 178 -7.09 11.66 -1.09
CA VAL A 178 -5.71 11.42 -1.51
C VAL A 178 -5.44 12.21 -2.78
N ILE A 179 -4.39 13.03 -2.72
CA ILE A 179 -3.76 13.64 -3.88
C ILE A 179 -2.42 12.93 -4.07
N HIS A 180 -2.15 12.56 -5.31
CA HIS A 180 -0.95 11.87 -5.71
C HIS A 180 -0.14 12.76 -6.63
N LYS A 181 1.15 12.90 -6.34
CA LYS A 181 2.03 13.84 -7.02
C LYS A 181 3.22 13.13 -7.63
N ASP A 182 3.44 13.38 -8.91
CA ASP A 182 4.36 12.61 -9.73
C ASP A 182 5.59 13.42 -10.12
N ASP A 183 6.78 12.89 -9.83
CA ASP A 183 8.05 13.35 -10.38
C ASP A 183 8.55 12.30 -11.38
N PHE A 184 8.02 12.35 -12.60
CA PHE A 184 8.37 11.43 -13.69
C PHE A 184 9.87 11.44 -14.04
N GLU A 185 10.56 12.58 -13.85
CA GLU A 185 12.00 12.69 -14.12
C GLU A 185 12.82 11.88 -13.12
N LYS A 186 12.49 11.99 -11.83
CA LYS A 186 13.18 11.26 -10.76
C LYS A 186 12.59 9.88 -10.47
N ARG A 187 11.42 9.58 -11.02
CA ARG A 187 10.66 8.33 -10.81
C ARG A 187 10.32 8.12 -9.35
N THR A 188 9.79 9.18 -8.75
CA THR A 188 9.36 9.19 -7.35
C THR A 188 7.99 9.83 -7.28
N ASP A 189 7.17 9.35 -6.36
CA ASP A 189 5.86 9.91 -6.06
C ASP A 189 5.83 10.56 -4.68
N GLU A 190 4.76 11.28 -4.41
CA GLU A 190 4.41 11.79 -3.09
C GLU A 190 2.89 11.73 -2.88
N PHE A 191 2.45 11.04 -1.82
CA PHE A 191 1.05 11.07 -1.40
C PHE A 191 0.77 12.17 -0.39
N GLN A 192 -0.26 12.94 -0.67
CA GLN A 192 -0.84 13.90 0.26
C GLN A 192 -2.22 13.42 0.70
N TYR A 193 -2.37 13.24 2.01
CA TYR A 193 -3.62 12.78 2.60
C TYR A 193 -4.36 13.92 3.26
N PHE A 194 -5.68 13.88 3.16
CA PHE A 194 -6.55 14.82 3.86
C PHE A 194 -7.73 14.09 4.48
N LEU A 195 -8.26 14.64 5.57
CA LEU A 195 -9.48 14.14 6.22
C LEU A 195 -10.55 15.21 6.09
N ARG A 196 -11.67 14.86 5.44
CA ARG A 196 -12.85 15.71 5.35
C ARG A 196 -13.89 15.30 6.38
N GLN A 197 -14.23 16.23 7.25
CA GLN A 197 -15.37 16.13 8.16
C GLN A 197 -16.34 17.27 7.81
N GLU A 198 -17.48 16.92 7.22
CA GLU A 198 -18.45 17.88 6.71
C GLU A 198 -17.78 18.87 5.73
N ASN A 199 -17.84 20.18 6.00
CA ASN A 199 -17.24 21.22 5.14
C ASN A 199 -15.78 21.53 5.49
N LYS A 200 -15.21 20.88 6.52
CA LYS A 200 -13.85 21.14 6.98
C LYS A 200 -12.89 20.06 6.49
N ARG A 201 -11.76 20.51 5.95
CA ARG A 201 -10.68 19.66 5.45
C ARG A 201 -9.46 19.83 6.36
N TYR A 202 -8.85 18.72 6.76
CA TYR A 202 -7.62 18.69 7.55
C TYR A 202 -6.50 18.05 6.75
N SER A 203 -5.28 18.58 6.83
CA SER A 203 -4.09 17.88 6.34
C SER A 203 -3.84 16.66 7.22
N PHE A 204 -3.70 15.49 6.63
CA PHE A 204 -3.49 14.25 7.36
C PHE A 204 -2.11 13.66 7.10
N TYR A 205 -1.42 13.31 8.18
CA TYR A 205 -0.07 12.77 8.17
C TYR A 205 -0.09 11.37 8.79
N PRO A 206 -0.37 10.31 7.99
CA PRO A 206 -0.28 8.95 8.47
C PRO A 206 1.18 8.56 8.73
N VAL A 207 1.45 8.01 9.90
CA VAL A 207 2.78 7.56 10.32
C VAL A 207 2.88 6.05 10.15
N GLY A 208 3.88 5.64 9.37
CA GLY A 208 4.22 4.23 9.15
C GLY A 208 3.43 3.49 8.11
N SER A 209 2.37 4.07 7.54
CA SER A 209 1.77 3.49 6.35
C SER A 209 2.83 3.36 5.26
N SER A 210 3.25 2.13 4.95
CA SER A 210 4.12 1.85 3.81
C SER A 210 3.32 1.68 2.51
N GLN A 211 1.99 1.67 2.62
CA GLN A 211 1.08 1.57 1.49
C GLN A 211 0.09 2.74 1.53
N PRO A 212 -0.28 3.27 0.36
CA PRO A 212 -1.25 4.34 0.29
C PRO A 212 -2.65 3.90 0.74
N LEU A 213 -3.30 4.82 1.43
CA LEU A 213 -4.61 4.60 2.01
C LEU A 213 -5.71 4.83 0.96
N MET A 214 -6.81 4.10 1.08
CA MET A 214 -7.90 4.15 0.11
C MET A 214 -8.61 5.53 0.08
N PRO A 215 -8.64 6.24 -1.06
CA PRO A 215 -9.33 7.52 -1.17
C PRO A 215 -10.84 7.31 -1.07
N SER A 216 -11.58 8.38 -0.76
CA SER A 216 -13.04 8.40 -0.56
C SER A 216 -13.59 7.43 0.50
N SER A 217 -12.73 6.70 1.22
CA SER A 217 -13.17 5.78 2.27
C SER A 217 -13.58 6.55 3.51
N ARG A 218 -14.65 6.10 4.18
CA ARG A 218 -15.01 6.61 5.51
C ARG A 218 -14.09 5.93 6.51
N VAL A 219 -13.36 6.73 7.28
CA VAL A 219 -12.36 6.26 8.22
C VAL A 219 -12.60 6.83 9.61
N ARG A 220 -12.20 6.08 10.64
CA ARG A 220 -12.05 6.55 12.01
C ARG A 220 -10.57 6.61 12.35
N VAL A 221 -10.08 7.79 12.69
CA VAL A 221 -8.68 8.07 12.98
C VAL A 221 -8.53 8.48 14.44
N LYS A 222 -7.71 7.76 15.19
CA LYS A 222 -7.30 8.11 16.55
C LYS A 222 -5.85 8.61 16.53
N GLY A 223 -5.64 9.89 16.83
CA GLY A 223 -4.34 10.53 16.73
C GLY A 223 -4.28 11.87 17.48
N TYR A 224 -3.50 12.81 16.94
CA TYR A 224 -3.31 14.15 17.51
C TYR A 224 -3.61 15.23 16.48
N GLN A 225 -4.29 16.29 16.91
CA GLN A 225 -4.55 17.50 16.13
C GLN A 225 -3.58 18.61 16.51
N ILE A 226 -2.96 19.24 15.51
CA ILE A 226 -2.08 20.41 15.64
C ILE A 226 -2.56 21.47 14.63
N GLY A 227 -3.36 22.43 15.10
CA GLY A 227 -4.02 23.39 14.23
C GLY A 227 -4.97 22.68 13.26
N GLU A 228 -4.67 22.77 11.96
CA GLU A 228 -5.41 22.12 10.86
C GLU A 228 -4.79 20.79 10.40
N ASN A 229 -3.74 20.35 11.10
CA ASN A 229 -3.05 19.09 10.82
C ASN A 229 -3.53 17.99 11.77
N ILE A 230 -3.71 16.79 11.24
CA ILE A 230 -3.96 15.55 11.99
C ILE A 230 -2.79 14.61 11.74
N VAL A 231 -2.24 14.02 12.80
CA VAL A 231 -1.19 12.99 12.71
C VAL A 231 -1.63 11.75 13.47
N ALA A 232 -1.50 10.58 12.86
CA ALA A 232 -1.86 9.31 13.48
C ALA A 232 -1.01 8.18 12.90
N VAL A 233 -0.76 7.14 13.69
CA VAL A 233 -0.16 5.91 13.17
C VAL A 233 -1.21 5.16 12.35
N ALA A 234 -0.86 4.68 11.17
CA ALA A 234 -1.73 3.84 10.36
C ALA A 234 -1.63 2.38 10.83
N ALA A 235 -2.28 2.06 11.94
CA ALA A 235 -2.38 0.72 12.51
C ALA A 235 -3.82 0.37 12.85
N ASP A 236 -4.17 -0.92 12.95
CA ASP A 236 -5.56 -1.39 13.09
C ASP A 236 -6.28 -0.75 14.29
N ASN A 237 -5.56 -0.42 15.36
CA ASN A 237 -6.11 0.17 16.58
C ASN A 237 -6.18 1.71 16.59
N THR A 238 -5.63 2.36 15.57
CA THR A 238 -5.57 3.83 15.44
C THR A 238 -6.15 4.34 14.12
N PHE A 239 -6.34 3.47 13.14
CA PHE A 239 -6.91 3.78 11.84
C PHE A 239 -7.84 2.63 11.43
N GLU A 240 -9.13 2.94 11.32
CA GLU A 240 -10.17 1.98 10.97
C GLU A 240 -10.89 2.46 9.71
N VAL A 241 -11.03 1.58 8.71
CA VAL A 241 -11.88 1.83 7.55
C VAL A 241 -13.30 1.41 7.91
N LEU A 242 -14.18 2.39 8.13
CA LEU A 242 -15.59 2.18 8.47
C LEU A 242 -16.42 1.78 7.24
N GLN A 243 -16.07 2.34 6.08
CA GLN A 243 -16.70 2.05 4.80
C GLN A 243 -15.66 2.26 3.69
N ALA A 244 -15.40 1.23 2.90
CA ALA A 244 -14.58 1.36 1.70
C ALA A 244 -15.34 2.14 0.62
N THR A 245 -14.62 2.87 -0.23
CA THR A 245 -15.21 3.52 -1.40
C THR A 245 -15.60 2.47 -2.45
N GLU A 246 -16.74 2.67 -3.11
CA GLU A 246 -17.05 2.01 -4.39
C GLU A 246 -16.73 3.02 -5.49
N GLN A 247 -15.68 2.81 -6.25
CA GLN A 247 -15.36 3.68 -7.38
C GLN A 247 -15.52 2.93 -8.70
N GLN A 248 -16.67 3.13 -9.34
CA GLN A 248 -16.98 2.66 -10.70
C GLN A 248 -17.22 3.84 -11.67
N ASP A 249 -16.52 4.95 -11.46
CA ASP A 249 -16.60 6.14 -12.31
C ASP A 249 -15.50 6.13 -13.38
N SER A 250 -15.41 5.03 -14.12
CA SER A 250 -14.36 4.76 -15.11
C SER A 250 -14.90 4.30 -16.46
N ILE A 251 -16.21 4.07 -16.56
CA ILE A 251 -16.90 3.59 -17.76
C ILE A 251 -17.87 4.68 -18.24
N GLY A 252 -18.11 4.71 -19.56
CA GLY A 252 -18.94 5.68 -20.24
C GLY A 252 -18.19 6.96 -20.57
N GLU A 253 -18.98 7.99 -20.89
CA GLU A 253 -18.49 9.34 -21.18
C GLU A 253 -17.91 10.00 -19.93
N GLN A 254 -16.64 10.38 -19.99
CA GLN A 254 -15.93 11.10 -18.95
C GLN A 254 -15.87 12.58 -19.34
N LYS A 255 -16.87 13.35 -18.89
CA LYS A 255 -16.92 14.80 -19.12
C LYS A 255 -15.84 15.55 -18.34
N THR A 256 -14.97 16.26 -19.05
CA THR A 256 -13.75 16.86 -18.52
C THR A 256 -13.63 18.32 -18.98
N LEU A 257 -13.41 19.24 -18.04
CA LEU A 257 -13.06 20.62 -18.35
C LEU A 257 -11.55 20.78 -18.34
N ILE A 258 -10.97 21.26 -19.45
CA ILE A 258 -9.55 21.64 -19.53
C ILE A 258 -9.43 23.14 -19.34
N VAL A 259 -8.57 23.57 -18.42
CA VAL A 259 -8.30 24.98 -18.15
C VAL A 259 -6.83 25.28 -18.45
N LEU A 260 -6.58 26.11 -19.46
CA LEU A 260 -5.25 26.51 -19.90
C LEU A 260 -4.78 27.72 -19.07
N ILE A 261 -3.66 27.56 -18.35
CA ILE A 261 -3.16 28.53 -17.36
C ILE A 261 -1.76 29.02 -17.73
N ASN A 262 -1.62 30.34 -17.79
CA ASN A 262 -0.36 31.07 -17.79
C ASN A 262 -0.11 31.71 -16.41
N PHE A 263 1.12 32.15 -16.22
CA PHE A 263 1.64 32.94 -15.12
C PHE A 263 2.30 34.21 -15.69
N LEU A 264 2.63 35.16 -14.82
CA LEU A 264 3.31 36.40 -15.24
C LEU A 264 4.70 36.16 -15.85
N ASP A 265 5.34 35.04 -15.53
CA ASP A 265 6.64 34.57 -16.01
C ASP A 265 6.54 33.37 -16.96
N SER A 266 5.34 33.07 -17.50
CA SER A 266 5.17 31.99 -18.47
C SER A 266 5.96 32.24 -19.76
N PRO A 267 6.48 31.16 -20.39
CA PRO A 267 6.98 31.23 -21.75
C PRO A 267 5.80 31.47 -22.73
N PRO A 268 6.08 31.73 -24.03
CA PRO A 268 5.05 31.78 -25.05
C PRO A 268 4.16 30.53 -25.02
N VAL A 269 2.87 30.70 -25.29
CA VAL A 269 1.92 29.58 -25.28
C VAL A 269 2.35 28.51 -26.29
N PRO A 270 2.42 27.22 -25.89
CA PRO A 270 2.95 26.16 -26.75
C PRO A 270 1.98 25.77 -27.86
N PHE A 271 0.67 25.94 -27.63
CA PHE A 271 -0.40 25.61 -28.57
C PHE A 271 -1.63 26.49 -28.32
N THR A 272 -2.50 26.55 -29.33
CA THR A 272 -3.80 27.22 -29.29
C THR A 272 -4.84 26.41 -28.51
N ARG A 273 -5.97 27.06 -28.15
CA ARG A 273 -7.11 26.40 -27.51
C ARG A 273 -7.65 25.24 -28.34
N ASP A 274 -7.83 25.46 -29.64
CA ASP A 274 -8.36 24.44 -30.55
C ASP A 274 -7.38 23.26 -30.73
N GLU A 275 -6.06 23.52 -30.66
CA GLU A 275 -5.07 22.45 -30.63
C GLU A 275 -5.15 21.64 -29.33
N ALA A 276 -5.32 22.29 -28.19
CA ALA A 276 -5.54 21.59 -26.91
C ALA A 276 -6.81 20.73 -26.94
N GLU A 277 -7.90 21.24 -27.52
CA GLU A 277 -9.16 20.50 -27.68
C GLU A 277 -8.95 19.24 -28.52
N ARG A 278 -8.27 19.36 -29.66
CA ARG A 278 -7.92 18.21 -30.51
C ARG A 278 -7.01 17.21 -29.82
N LEU A 279 -5.98 17.68 -29.11
CA LEU A 279 -5.03 16.83 -28.37
C LEU A 279 -5.75 15.94 -27.34
N VAL A 280 -6.71 16.51 -26.61
CA VAL A 280 -7.41 15.80 -25.54
C VAL A 280 -8.56 14.95 -26.08
N PHE A 281 -9.42 15.49 -26.93
CA PHE A 281 -10.70 14.86 -27.26
C PHE A 281 -10.75 14.20 -28.65
N GLU A 282 -9.77 14.47 -29.53
CA GLU A 282 -9.81 13.99 -30.93
C GLU A 282 -8.56 13.21 -31.38
N SER A 283 -7.54 13.10 -30.54
CA SER A 283 -6.23 12.54 -30.91
C SER A 283 -5.84 11.30 -30.09
N ASN A 284 -4.55 11.07 -29.89
CA ASN A 284 -3.94 9.87 -29.33
C ASN A 284 -4.50 9.49 -27.95
N MET A 285 -4.88 10.46 -27.13
CA MET A 285 -5.47 10.18 -25.81
C MET A 285 -6.81 9.43 -25.93
N GLN A 286 -7.66 9.88 -26.85
CA GLN A 286 -8.96 9.26 -27.11
C GLN A 286 -8.79 7.85 -27.69
N GLU A 287 -7.85 7.67 -28.62
CA GLU A 287 -7.52 6.35 -29.18
C GLU A 287 -6.94 5.39 -28.12
N PHE A 288 -6.04 5.90 -27.27
CA PHE A 288 -5.45 5.15 -26.18
C PHE A 288 -6.52 4.59 -25.24
N TYR A 289 -7.38 5.45 -24.68
CA TYR A 289 -8.44 5.00 -23.80
C TYR A 289 -9.47 4.12 -24.49
N HIS A 290 -9.74 4.34 -25.78
CA HIS A 290 -10.59 3.44 -26.55
C HIS A 290 -10.00 2.02 -26.61
N GLU A 291 -8.71 1.88 -26.91
CA GLU A 291 -8.04 0.58 -26.98
C GLU A 291 -7.93 -0.07 -25.58
N VAL A 292 -7.39 0.63 -24.59
CA VAL A 292 -7.11 0.04 -23.28
C VAL A 292 -8.36 -0.26 -22.46
N SER A 293 -9.47 0.46 -22.70
CA SER A 293 -10.74 0.22 -22.01
C SER A 293 -11.67 -0.74 -22.76
N TYR A 294 -11.27 -1.22 -23.96
CA TYR A 294 -12.14 -1.99 -24.85
C TYR A 294 -13.40 -1.21 -25.28
N GLY A 295 -13.23 0.08 -25.55
CA GLY A 295 -14.29 1.00 -25.94
C GLY A 295 -15.25 1.38 -24.81
N LYS A 296 -14.93 1.05 -23.56
CA LYS A 296 -15.78 1.34 -22.39
C LYS A 296 -15.60 2.75 -21.85
N THR A 297 -14.52 3.43 -22.19
CA THR A 297 -14.22 4.80 -21.71
C THR A 297 -14.04 5.72 -22.89
N SER A 298 -14.69 6.88 -22.84
CA SER A 298 -14.52 7.96 -23.83
C SER A 298 -14.45 9.31 -23.13
N TRP A 299 -13.76 10.27 -23.72
CA TRP A 299 -13.58 11.61 -23.15
C TRP A 299 -14.29 12.65 -23.99
N SER A 300 -14.90 13.62 -23.33
CA SER A 300 -15.52 14.78 -23.96
C SER A 300 -15.49 15.97 -23.01
N GLY A 301 -15.77 17.16 -23.51
CA GLY A 301 -15.92 18.33 -22.68
C GLY A 301 -15.46 19.59 -23.39
N ASP A 302 -14.93 20.52 -22.61
CA ASP A 302 -14.63 21.87 -23.07
C ASP A 302 -13.20 22.25 -22.69
N VAL A 303 -12.60 23.13 -23.48
CA VAL A 303 -11.33 23.78 -23.17
C VAL A 303 -11.59 25.28 -22.95
N VAL A 304 -11.01 25.88 -21.92
CA VAL A 304 -11.05 27.33 -21.66
C VAL A 304 -9.66 27.87 -21.35
N GLY A 305 -9.45 29.17 -21.54
CA GLY A 305 -8.15 29.83 -21.41
C GLY A 305 -7.48 30.13 -22.76
N TRP A 306 -6.27 30.68 -22.83
CA TRP A 306 -5.25 30.88 -21.80
C TRP A 306 -5.55 31.99 -20.78
N TYR A 307 -5.76 31.62 -19.51
CA TYR A 307 -5.92 32.57 -18.40
C TYR A 307 -4.58 32.81 -17.70
N THR A 308 -4.19 34.06 -17.46
CA THR A 308 -2.95 34.40 -16.75
C THR A 308 -3.24 34.63 -15.27
N ALA A 309 -2.78 33.72 -14.41
CA ALA A 309 -2.83 33.89 -12.96
C ALA A 309 -2.03 35.14 -12.54
N PRO A 310 -2.49 35.92 -11.54
CA PRO A 310 -1.91 37.21 -11.17
C PRO A 310 -0.62 37.08 -10.32
N ARG A 311 0.26 36.15 -10.70
CA ARG A 311 1.53 35.86 -10.03
C ARG A 311 2.50 35.10 -10.95
N ASN A 312 3.73 34.98 -10.50
CA ASN A 312 4.72 34.07 -11.10
C ASN A 312 4.41 32.60 -10.76
N GLY A 313 4.84 31.69 -11.64
CA GLY A 313 4.80 30.25 -11.45
C GLY A 313 5.84 29.75 -10.44
N ILE A 314 6.90 30.54 -10.21
CA ILE A 314 7.90 30.31 -9.16
C ILE A 314 7.86 31.45 -8.14
N ASP A 315 7.88 31.08 -6.85
CA ASP A 315 7.97 32.08 -5.77
C ASP A 315 9.38 32.65 -5.56
N ALA A 316 9.50 33.67 -4.72
CA ALA A 316 10.78 34.31 -4.43
C ALA A 316 11.82 33.37 -3.77
N SER A 317 11.40 32.20 -3.28
CA SER A 317 12.26 31.18 -2.69
C SER A 317 12.64 30.07 -3.67
N GLY A 318 12.21 30.15 -4.93
CA GLY A 318 12.49 29.15 -5.96
C GLY A 318 11.53 27.96 -5.96
N ASN A 319 10.44 28.00 -5.18
CA ASN A 319 9.47 26.90 -5.16
C ASN A 319 8.42 27.06 -6.26
N ARG A 320 8.08 25.93 -6.89
CA ARG A 320 7.03 25.83 -7.90
C ARG A 320 5.66 26.04 -7.24
N ARG A 321 4.83 26.92 -7.81
CA ARG A 321 3.46 27.15 -7.36
C ARG A 321 2.49 26.80 -8.47
N TRP A 322 2.01 25.56 -8.46
CA TRP A 322 0.99 25.08 -9.40
C TRP A 322 -0.32 25.87 -9.29
N PRO A 323 -1.16 25.89 -10.34
CA PRO A 323 -2.46 26.55 -10.32
C PRO A 323 -3.30 26.13 -9.10
N GLN A 324 -3.86 27.09 -8.37
CA GLN A 324 -4.70 26.82 -7.19
C GLN A 324 -6.16 27.14 -7.50
N VAL A 325 -7.04 26.23 -7.08
CA VAL A 325 -8.49 26.45 -6.97
C VAL A 325 -8.93 26.13 -5.54
N PRO A 326 -9.96 26.81 -5.01
CA PRO A 326 -10.49 26.50 -3.68
C PRO A 326 -10.92 25.03 -3.59
N MET A 327 -10.51 24.32 -2.54
CA MET A 327 -10.92 22.92 -2.31
C MET A 327 -11.78 22.77 -1.04
N SER A 328 -11.93 23.85 -0.28
CA SER A 328 -12.67 23.87 1.00
C SER A 328 -13.42 25.18 1.21
N GLN A 329 -14.46 25.13 2.05
CA GLN A 329 -15.30 26.30 2.30
C GLN A 329 -14.48 27.39 3.01
N GLY A 330 -14.49 28.61 2.45
CA GLY A 330 -13.75 29.75 2.99
C GLY A 330 -12.30 29.88 2.49
N GLU A 331 -11.83 28.95 1.66
CA GLU A 331 -10.55 29.09 0.97
C GLU A 331 -10.64 30.16 -0.12
N SER A 332 -9.65 31.05 -0.18
CA SER A 332 -9.62 32.11 -1.20
C SER A 332 -9.30 31.54 -2.58
N ASP A 333 -9.98 32.03 -3.62
CA ASP A 333 -9.60 31.85 -5.02
C ASP A 333 -8.44 32.79 -5.37
N TYR A 334 -7.26 32.52 -4.81
CA TYR A 334 -6.13 33.45 -4.88
C TYR A 334 -5.57 33.60 -6.30
N ASP A 335 -5.63 32.54 -7.11
CA ASP A 335 -5.24 32.60 -8.51
C ASP A 335 -6.36 33.12 -9.42
N GLY A 336 -7.59 33.29 -8.93
CA GLY A 336 -8.73 33.78 -9.71
C GLY A 336 -9.27 32.80 -10.75
N ILE A 337 -8.85 31.53 -10.70
CA ILE A 337 -9.17 30.51 -11.70
C ILE A 337 -10.63 30.09 -11.61
N TYR A 338 -11.17 29.94 -10.39
CA TYR A 338 -12.58 29.58 -10.24
C TYR A 338 -13.48 30.72 -10.75
N SER A 339 -13.12 31.96 -10.42
CA SER A 339 -13.79 33.16 -10.92
C SER A 339 -13.72 33.25 -12.45
N PHE A 340 -12.58 32.90 -13.05
CA PHE A 340 -12.42 32.83 -14.50
C PHE A 340 -13.35 31.78 -15.13
N ILE A 341 -13.38 30.55 -14.61
CA ILE A 341 -14.27 29.48 -15.09
C ILE A 341 -15.74 29.95 -15.07
N GLN A 342 -16.16 30.63 -14.00
CA GLN A 342 -17.50 31.20 -13.91
C GLN A 342 -17.75 32.29 -14.96
N SER A 343 -16.75 33.13 -15.22
CA SER A 343 -16.87 34.21 -16.23
C SER A 343 -17.00 33.68 -17.67
N GLU A 344 -16.47 32.48 -17.94
CA GLU A 344 -16.65 31.74 -19.20
C GLU A 344 -18.05 31.11 -19.32
N GLY A 345 -18.92 31.27 -18.31
CA GLY A 345 -20.27 30.70 -18.30
C GLY A 345 -20.32 29.19 -18.04
N ILE A 346 -19.23 28.62 -17.54
CA ILE A 346 -19.11 27.18 -17.32
C ILE A 346 -19.77 26.77 -16.00
N ASN A 347 -20.71 25.81 -16.08
CA ASN A 347 -21.30 25.17 -14.90
C ASN A 347 -20.56 23.87 -14.57
N LEU A 348 -19.75 23.89 -13.51
CA LEU A 348 -18.92 22.74 -13.10
C LEU A 348 -19.72 21.48 -12.74
N LYS A 349 -21.03 21.56 -12.47
CA LYS A 349 -21.88 20.37 -12.25
C LYS A 349 -22.01 19.48 -13.49
N ASN A 350 -21.69 20.01 -14.67
CA ASN A 350 -21.76 19.27 -15.93
C ASN A 350 -20.52 18.41 -16.22
N TYR A 351 -19.48 18.52 -15.39
CA TYR A 351 -18.22 17.81 -15.57
C TYR A 351 -18.00 16.87 -14.40
N GLY A 352 -17.29 15.77 -14.66
CA GLY A 352 -16.78 14.89 -13.61
C GLY A 352 -15.34 15.23 -13.21
N ARG A 353 -14.63 16.02 -14.03
CA ARG A 353 -13.18 16.18 -13.96
C ARG A 353 -12.77 17.59 -14.36
N LEU A 354 -11.74 18.10 -13.70
CA LEU A 354 -11.14 19.40 -13.96
C LEU A 354 -9.63 19.24 -14.14
N VAL A 355 -9.11 19.58 -15.31
CA VAL A 355 -7.70 19.41 -15.65
C VAL A 355 -7.08 20.77 -15.94
N PHE A 356 -5.98 21.08 -15.28
CA PHE A 356 -5.24 22.33 -15.47
C PHE A 356 -3.98 22.09 -16.28
N PHE A 357 -3.86 22.77 -17.41
CA PHE A 357 -2.62 22.80 -18.18
C PHE A 357 -1.82 24.02 -17.75
N ALA A 358 -0.73 23.79 -17.02
CA ALA A 358 0.10 24.84 -16.45
C ALA A 358 1.32 25.12 -17.34
N ASN A 359 1.32 26.28 -18.02
CA ASN A 359 2.41 26.67 -18.92
C ASN A 359 3.57 27.33 -18.18
N HIS A 360 4.53 26.53 -17.73
CA HIS A 360 5.76 27.06 -17.14
C HIS A 360 6.91 26.03 -17.26
N ASP A 361 8.10 26.46 -17.69
CA ASP A 361 9.24 25.55 -17.96
C ASP A 361 9.65 24.70 -16.74
N SER A 362 9.49 25.24 -15.53
CA SER A 362 9.79 24.53 -14.28
C SER A 362 8.67 23.61 -13.76
N MET A 363 7.50 23.59 -14.41
CA MET A 363 6.41 22.67 -14.09
C MET A 363 6.53 21.45 -15.00
N GLY A 364 7.51 20.59 -14.71
CA GLY A 364 7.66 19.29 -15.37
C GLY A 364 6.78 18.21 -14.70
N GLY A 365 6.12 17.37 -15.50
CA GLY A 365 5.31 16.25 -15.02
C GLY A 365 3.85 16.61 -14.74
N GLY A 366 3.24 15.93 -13.76
CA GLY A 366 1.85 16.12 -13.38
C GLY A 366 1.56 15.70 -11.94
N PHE A 367 0.32 15.94 -11.51
CA PHE A 367 -0.23 15.35 -10.29
C PHE A 367 -1.75 15.33 -10.38
N ALA A 368 -2.36 14.37 -9.69
CA ALA A 368 -3.79 14.12 -9.79
C ALA A 368 -4.40 13.70 -8.45
N SER A 369 -5.70 13.96 -8.30
CA SER A 369 -6.49 13.25 -7.30
C SER A 369 -6.66 11.79 -7.71
N ILE A 370 -6.61 10.88 -6.74
CA ILE A 370 -7.01 9.49 -7.00
C ILE A 370 -8.53 9.43 -6.89
N GLY A 371 -9.17 9.42 -8.06
CA GLY A 371 -10.63 9.50 -8.16
C GLY A 371 -11.21 10.88 -7.90
N LYS A 372 -12.53 10.91 -7.76
CA LYS A 372 -13.30 12.11 -7.44
C LYS A 372 -13.21 12.45 -5.95
N LEU A 373 -13.07 13.73 -5.66
CA LEU A 373 -13.09 14.32 -4.32
C LEU A 373 -14.37 15.16 -4.16
N ASP A 374 -14.86 15.27 -2.93
CA ASP A 374 -15.87 16.26 -2.59
C ASP A 374 -15.17 17.60 -2.29
N ILE A 375 -15.45 18.62 -3.08
CA ILE A 375 -14.85 19.96 -2.97
C ILE A 375 -15.93 21.00 -2.73
N SER A 376 -15.61 22.01 -1.93
CA SER A 376 -16.49 23.16 -1.72
C SER A 376 -16.02 24.33 -2.57
N LEU A 377 -16.73 24.63 -3.66
CA LEU A 377 -16.46 25.78 -4.53
C LEU A 377 -17.53 26.86 -4.31
N GLY A 378 -17.23 27.82 -3.43
CA GLY A 378 -18.24 28.74 -2.90
C GLY A 378 -19.11 28.06 -1.84
N GLU A 379 -20.44 28.15 -1.97
CA GLU A 379 -21.40 27.50 -1.07
C GLU A 379 -21.81 26.09 -1.53
N GLU A 380 -21.41 25.67 -2.74
CA GLU A 380 -21.80 24.39 -3.32
C GLU A 380 -20.71 23.33 -3.15
N ILE A 381 -21.14 22.07 -2.97
CA ILE A 381 -20.26 20.90 -2.99
C ILE A 381 -20.30 20.28 -4.39
N HIS A 382 -19.14 20.12 -5.01
CA HIS A 382 -18.97 19.40 -6.27
C HIS A 382 -18.18 18.12 -6.04
N ARG A 383 -18.49 17.07 -6.80
CA ARG A 383 -17.76 15.80 -6.76
C ARG A 383 -16.94 15.65 -8.03
N LEU A 384 -15.68 16.10 -7.98
CA LEU A 384 -14.80 16.24 -9.15
C LEU A 384 -13.45 15.57 -8.89
N SER A 385 -12.85 14.99 -9.93
CA SER A 385 -11.43 14.67 -9.93
C SER A 385 -10.62 15.84 -10.50
N PHE A 386 -9.34 15.90 -10.15
CA PHE A 386 -8.44 16.96 -10.57
C PHE A 386 -7.15 16.40 -11.13
N ALA A 387 -6.63 17.04 -12.16
CA ALA A 387 -5.26 16.82 -12.62
C ALA A 387 -4.59 18.15 -12.96
N TRP A 388 -3.31 18.23 -12.70
CA TRP A 388 -2.46 19.36 -13.08
C TRP A 388 -1.37 18.81 -13.98
N ILE A 389 -1.33 19.29 -15.21
CA ILE A 389 -0.45 18.81 -16.27
C ILE A 389 0.53 19.92 -16.62
N GLY A 390 1.81 19.61 -16.49
CA GLY A 390 2.92 20.45 -16.90
C GLY A 390 3.56 19.95 -18.19
N SER A 391 4.83 20.29 -18.42
CA SER A 391 5.61 19.84 -19.59
C SER A 391 4.95 20.15 -20.94
N LEU A 392 4.14 21.21 -21.01
CA LEU A 392 3.31 21.52 -22.19
C LEU A 392 4.14 21.85 -23.44
N GLN A 393 5.39 22.31 -23.27
CA GLN A 393 6.34 22.49 -24.37
C GLN A 393 6.69 21.18 -25.09
N ASN A 394 6.45 20.03 -24.45
CA ASN A 394 6.74 18.71 -25.01
C ASN A 394 5.57 18.10 -25.79
N PHE A 395 4.54 18.89 -26.12
CA PHE A 395 3.30 18.41 -26.79
C PHE A 395 3.51 17.80 -28.19
N SER A 396 4.67 18.01 -28.81
CA SER A 396 5.04 17.43 -30.11
C SER A 396 6.21 16.46 -30.04
N TYR A 397 6.78 16.25 -28.85
CA TYR A 397 7.94 15.38 -28.66
C TYR A 397 7.49 13.94 -28.41
N GLN A 398 7.82 13.04 -29.33
CA GLN A 398 7.50 11.60 -29.26
C GLN A 398 8.57 10.77 -28.52
N TRP A 399 9.61 11.44 -28.01
CA TRP A 399 10.70 10.80 -27.29
C TRP A 399 11.12 11.64 -26.09
N SER A 400 11.42 10.95 -25.00
CA SER A 400 12.23 11.48 -23.90
C SER A 400 13.01 10.36 -23.23
N THR A 401 13.98 10.71 -22.38
CA THR A 401 14.64 9.76 -21.48
C THR A 401 13.67 9.08 -20.51
N PHE A 402 12.47 9.62 -20.37
CA PHE A 402 11.42 9.12 -19.49
C PHE A 402 10.52 8.09 -20.18
N ILE A 403 9.92 8.41 -21.34
CA ILE A 403 8.97 7.51 -22.04
C ILE A 403 9.59 6.58 -23.09
N GLY A 404 10.87 6.76 -23.42
CA GLY A 404 11.55 6.00 -24.48
C GLY A 404 11.09 6.39 -25.90
N THR A 405 11.51 5.61 -26.90
CA THR A 405 11.01 5.72 -28.29
C THR A 405 9.74 4.91 -28.45
N ARG A 406 8.85 5.31 -29.36
CA ARG A 406 7.63 4.54 -29.70
C ARG A 406 7.58 4.22 -31.19
N PRO A 407 7.02 3.05 -31.59
CA PRO A 407 6.80 2.72 -32.99
C PRO A 407 5.53 3.37 -33.57
N PHE A 408 4.84 4.22 -32.80
CA PHE A 408 3.63 4.96 -33.14
C PHE A 408 3.71 6.38 -32.56
N GLU A 409 2.89 7.30 -33.07
CA GLU A 409 2.85 8.67 -32.55
C GLU A 409 2.20 8.68 -31.16
N PHE A 410 2.98 9.01 -30.13
CA PHE A 410 2.50 9.21 -28.77
C PHE A 410 3.49 10.13 -28.05
N THR A 411 3.04 11.32 -27.70
CA THR A 411 3.90 12.38 -27.20
C THR A 411 4.13 12.26 -25.69
N VAL A 412 5.11 12.99 -25.17
CA VAL A 412 5.31 13.11 -23.72
C VAL A 412 4.06 13.65 -23.03
N LEU A 413 3.35 14.59 -23.67
CA LEU A 413 2.10 15.13 -23.13
C LEU A 413 0.98 14.08 -23.15
N ASP A 414 0.85 13.28 -24.21
CA ASP A 414 -0.12 12.18 -24.28
C ASP A 414 0.08 11.17 -23.14
N PHE A 415 1.34 10.85 -22.83
CA PHE A 415 1.67 9.96 -21.72
C PHE A 415 1.26 10.56 -20.38
N ILE A 416 1.71 11.78 -20.06
CA ILE A 416 1.43 12.41 -18.77
C ILE A 416 -0.08 12.56 -18.61
N LEU A 417 -0.78 13.08 -19.62
CA LEU A 417 -2.23 13.21 -19.58
C LEU A 417 -2.92 11.86 -19.35
N SER A 418 -2.52 10.81 -20.08
CA SER A 418 -3.11 9.49 -19.92
C SER A 418 -2.87 8.90 -18.54
N HIS A 419 -1.69 9.11 -17.96
CA HIS A 419 -1.30 8.68 -16.62
C HIS A 419 -2.15 9.37 -15.53
N GLU A 420 -2.18 10.71 -15.55
CA GLU A 420 -2.91 11.51 -14.56
C GLU A 420 -4.43 11.29 -14.65
N LEU A 421 -4.93 11.03 -15.86
CA LEU A 421 -6.31 10.62 -16.03
C LEU A 421 -6.59 9.22 -15.46
N GLY A 422 -5.62 8.31 -15.51
CA GLY A 422 -5.71 7.00 -14.86
C GLY A 422 -5.89 7.14 -13.34
N HIS A 423 -5.15 8.06 -12.72
CA HIS A 423 -5.38 8.46 -11.32
C HIS A 423 -6.79 9.01 -11.10
N ASN A 424 -7.27 9.90 -11.96
CA ASN A 424 -8.64 10.42 -11.88
C ASN A 424 -9.72 9.34 -12.06
N LEU A 425 -9.44 8.23 -12.73
CA LEU A 425 -10.34 7.08 -12.79
C LEU A 425 -10.28 6.22 -11.52
N GLY A 426 -9.20 6.30 -10.75
CA GLY A 426 -9.10 5.75 -9.39
C GLY A 426 -7.99 4.74 -9.16
N VAL A 427 -7.03 4.58 -10.07
CA VAL A 427 -5.90 3.65 -9.87
C VAL A 427 -4.64 4.37 -9.43
N TYR A 428 -3.74 3.65 -8.76
CA TYR A 428 -2.41 4.14 -8.37
C TYR A 428 -1.34 3.70 -9.37
N HIS A 429 -0.07 3.88 -9.02
CA HIS A 429 1.02 3.42 -9.87
C HIS A 429 1.09 1.89 -10.01
N ALA A 430 1.49 1.48 -11.21
CA ALA A 430 1.89 0.12 -11.48
C ALA A 430 3.35 -0.08 -11.05
N ASN A 431 3.53 -0.87 -10.01
CA ASN A 431 4.81 -1.06 -9.35
C ASN A 431 5.36 -2.47 -9.61
N SER A 432 6.59 -2.71 -9.16
CA SER A 432 7.18 -4.05 -9.17
C SER A 432 7.66 -4.50 -7.79
N TRP A 433 7.97 -5.78 -7.69
CA TRP A 433 8.44 -6.43 -6.47
C TRP A 433 9.76 -7.16 -6.72
N GLU A 434 10.86 -6.46 -6.45
CA GLU A 434 12.23 -7.01 -6.56
C GLU A 434 12.47 -7.94 -5.39
N CYS A 435 13.09 -9.11 -5.60
CA CYS A 435 13.45 -10.06 -4.53
C CYS A 435 14.87 -10.65 -4.67
N GLY A 436 15.66 -10.11 -5.58
CA GLY A 436 17.01 -10.51 -5.94
C GLY A 436 17.05 -11.72 -6.87
N ALA A 437 18.27 -12.15 -7.20
CA ALA A 437 18.57 -13.11 -8.26
C ALA A 437 18.01 -14.54 -8.13
N LYS A 438 17.21 -14.86 -7.12
CA LYS A 438 16.77 -16.25 -6.85
C LYS A 438 15.34 -16.39 -6.35
N LYS A 439 14.78 -15.35 -5.74
CA LYS A 439 13.47 -15.39 -5.06
C LYS A 439 12.52 -14.44 -5.79
N VAL A 440 11.22 -14.73 -5.73
CA VAL A 440 10.18 -13.92 -6.41
C VAL A 440 9.23 -13.25 -5.42
N LEU A 441 8.92 -13.91 -4.31
CA LEU A 441 7.87 -13.45 -3.39
C LEU A 441 8.42 -12.88 -2.08
N SER A 442 9.51 -13.44 -1.55
CA SER A 442 9.97 -13.14 -0.18
C SER A 442 11.48 -13.28 -0.04
N GLY A 443 12.08 -12.61 0.95
CA GLY A 443 13.52 -12.54 1.16
C GLY A 443 13.99 -11.19 1.72
N SER A 444 15.20 -11.15 2.30
CA SER A 444 15.76 -9.93 2.91
C SER A 444 16.04 -8.80 1.93
N ASN A 445 16.15 -9.12 0.64
CA ASN A 445 16.38 -8.17 -0.43
C ASN A 445 15.07 -7.77 -1.13
N CYS A 446 13.93 -8.26 -0.64
CA CYS A 446 12.67 -7.93 -1.27
C CYS A 446 12.28 -6.49 -1.01
N GLN A 447 11.96 -5.75 -2.06
CA GLN A 447 11.58 -4.36 -1.96
C GLN A 447 10.55 -3.97 -3.02
N HIS A 448 9.69 -3.05 -2.61
CA HIS A 448 8.78 -2.37 -3.51
C HIS A 448 9.57 -1.39 -4.37
N ILE A 449 9.36 -1.45 -5.69
CA ILE A 449 9.93 -0.49 -6.62
C ILE A 449 8.78 0.32 -7.21
N GLU A 450 8.74 1.59 -6.85
CA GLU A 450 7.79 2.55 -7.41
C GLU A 450 8.02 2.74 -8.91
N TYR A 451 6.95 2.81 -9.69
CA TYR A 451 6.94 2.79 -11.16
C TYR A 451 7.63 1.57 -11.78
N GLY A 452 7.89 0.52 -11.00
CA GLY A 452 8.71 -0.62 -11.44
C GLY A 452 8.11 -1.42 -12.60
N ASN A 453 6.83 -1.26 -12.93
CA ASN A 453 6.22 -1.90 -14.09
C ASN A 453 6.56 -1.14 -15.38
N LEU A 454 7.41 -1.74 -16.22
CA LEU A 454 7.81 -1.17 -17.51
C LEU A 454 6.75 -1.30 -18.62
N PHE A 455 5.70 -2.08 -18.38
CA PHE A 455 4.68 -2.46 -19.36
C PHE A 455 3.35 -1.72 -19.17
N ASP A 456 3.28 -0.76 -18.27
CA ASP A 456 2.03 -0.11 -17.87
C ASP A 456 2.17 1.41 -17.89
N VAL A 457 1.19 2.12 -18.45
CA VAL A 457 1.16 3.60 -18.42
C VAL A 457 1.18 4.14 -17.00
N MET A 458 0.58 3.44 -16.04
CA MET A 458 0.61 3.80 -14.62
C MET A 458 1.94 3.45 -13.95
N GLY A 459 2.84 2.76 -14.64
CA GLY A 459 4.20 2.50 -14.20
C GLY A 459 5.20 3.35 -14.96
N ASN A 460 6.36 2.79 -15.26
CA ASN A 460 7.35 3.46 -16.11
C ASN A 460 6.93 3.50 -17.58
N GLY A 461 6.18 2.50 -18.04
CA GLY A 461 5.60 2.43 -19.39
C GLY A 461 6.59 2.42 -20.57
N SER A 462 7.91 2.40 -20.36
CA SER A 462 8.91 2.52 -21.45
C SER A 462 8.90 1.37 -22.46
N ILE A 463 8.38 0.20 -22.09
CA ILE A 463 8.27 -0.96 -22.96
C ILE A 463 6.87 -1.04 -23.57
N ALA A 464 5.82 -0.88 -22.77
CA ALA A 464 4.43 -1.03 -23.20
C ALA A 464 3.51 -0.09 -22.40
N LEU A 465 2.29 0.18 -22.87
CA LEU A 465 1.41 1.20 -22.28
C LEU A 465 0.06 0.70 -21.80
N HIS A 466 -0.37 -0.52 -22.15
CA HIS A 466 -1.62 -1.04 -21.61
C HIS A 466 -1.58 -1.11 -20.08
N PHE A 467 -2.68 -0.68 -19.46
CA PHE A 467 -2.96 -0.99 -18.07
C PHE A 467 -2.90 -2.51 -17.86
N ASN A 468 -2.31 -2.94 -16.75
CA ASN A 468 -2.30 -4.34 -16.36
C ASN A 468 -3.72 -4.84 -16.05
N ALA A 469 -3.88 -6.16 -16.06
CA ALA A 469 -5.16 -6.83 -15.83
C ALA A 469 -5.81 -6.47 -14.49
N PHE A 470 -5.03 -6.18 -13.45
CA PHE A 470 -5.58 -5.75 -12.17
C PHE A 470 -6.26 -4.39 -12.26
N PHE A 471 -5.60 -3.39 -12.88
CA PHE A 471 -6.22 -2.09 -13.09
C PHE A 471 -7.40 -2.14 -14.04
N LYS A 472 -7.31 -2.93 -15.12
CA LYS A 472 -8.45 -3.13 -16.02
C LYS A 472 -9.65 -3.78 -15.33
N ASP A 473 -9.44 -4.68 -14.35
CA ASP A 473 -10.52 -5.25 -13.54
C ASP A 473 -11.12 -4.22 -12.58
N VAL A 474 -10.27 -3.50 -11.84
CA VAL A 474 -10.70 -2.44 -10.90
C VAL A 474 -11.52 -1.36 -11.60
N LEU A 475 -11.09 -0.96 -12.79
CA LEU A 475 -11.78 0.04 -13.61
C LEU A 475 -13.02 -0.52 -14.32
N GLY A 476 -13.35 -1.81 -14.15
CA GLY A 476 -14.50 -2.46 -14.79
C GLY A 476 -14.35 -2.63 -16.31
N TRP A 477 -13.14 -2.47 -16.84
CA TRP A 477 -12.86 -2.61 -18.27
C TRP A 477 -12.87 -4.07 -18.71
N LEU A 478 -12.56 -5.01 -17.81
CA LEU A 478 -12.74 -6.44 -18.07
C LEU A 478 -14.21 -6.84 -17.85
N ASP A 479 -14.79 -7.59 -18.80
CA ASP A 479 -16.19 -8.04 -18.70
C ASP A 479 -16.37 -9.11 -17.61
N SER A 480 -15.42 -10.05 -17.53
CA SER A 480 -15.36 -11.10 -16.50
C SER A 480 -13.99 -11.78 -16.57
N PRO A 481 -12.99 -11.35 -15.77
CA PRO A 481 -11.75 -12.12 -15.65
C PRO A 481 -12.04 -13.51 -15.07
N LEU A 482 -11.28 -14.51 -15.50
CA LEU A 482 -11.46 -15.89 -15.06
C LEU A 482 -11.07 -16.04 -13.58
N ALA A 483 -12.06 -16.27 -12.72
CA ALA A 483 -11.82 -16.59 -11.32
C ALA A 483 -11.34 -18.04 -11.16
N ILE A 484 -10.13 -18.23 -10.63
CA ILE A 484 -9.51 -19.52 -10.39
C ILE A 484 -9.42 -19.77 -8.88
N THR A 485 -10.22 -20.73 -8.41
CA THR A 485 -10.25 -21.17 -6.99
C THR A 485 -9.96 -22.67 -6.84
N THR A 486 -9.78 -23.38 -7.95
CA THR A 486 -9.53 -24.83 -7.98
C THR A 486 -8.30 -25.18 -8.79
N SER A 487 -7.65 -26.29 -8.46
CA SER A 487 -6.57 -26.83 -9.29
C SER A 487 -7.09 -27.19 -10.69
N GLY A 488 -6.33 -26.88 -11.73
CA GLY A 488 -6.73 -27.16 -13.10
C GLY A 488 -5.77 -26.64 -14.17
N THR A 489 -6.16 -26.85 -15.42
CA THR A 489 -5.55 -26.23 -16.59
C THR A 489 -6.48 -25.13 -17.08
N TYR A 490 -5.93 -23.95 -17.34
CA TYR A 490 -6.68 -22.77 -17.73
C TYR A 490 -6.05 -22.12 -18.96
N THR A 491 -6.88 -21.46 -19.76
CA THR A 491 -6.48 -20.72 -20.95
C THR A 491 -7.03 -19.30 -20.84
N ILE A 492 -6.18 -18.33 -21.16
CA ILE A 492 -6.56 -16.93 -21.29
C ILE A 492 -6.12 -16.43 -22.68
N ASP A 493 -6.89 -15.50 -23.22
CA ASP A 493 -6.59 -14.77 -24.45
C ASP A 493 -5.61 -13.62 -24.16
N ALA A 494 -4.95 -13.12 -25.20
CA ALA A 494 -4.12 -11.93 -25.12
C ALA A 494 -4.91 -10.73 -24.57
N LEU A 495 -4.27 -9.90 -23.74
CA LEU A 495 -4.90 -8.78 -23.05
C LEU A 495 -5.44 -7.74 -24.04
N GLU A 496 -4.79 -7.60 -25.20
CA GLU A 496 -5.13 -6.67 -26.28
C GLU A 496 -6.28 -7.21 -27.16
N SER A 497 -6.73 -8.46 -26.96
CA SER A 497 -7.84 -9.03 -27.74
C SER A 497 -9.16 -8.30 -27.47
N GLY A 498 -9.94 -8.02 -28.52
CA GLY A 498 -11.24 -7.37 -28.38
C GLY A 498 -12.34 -8.23 -27.75
N SER A 499 -12.10 -9.52 -27.54
CA SER A 499 -13.06 -10.49 -26.97
C SER A 499 -12.33 -11.61 -26.23
N GLY A 500 -13.07 -12.47 -25.55
CA GLY A 500 -12.51 -13.63 -24.85
C GLY A 500 -12.09 -13.36 -23.40
N VAL A 501 -11.43 -14.34 -22.80
CA VAL A 501 -10.98 -14.33 -21.40
C VAL A 501 -9.59 -13.72 -21.32
N ARG A 502 -9.50 -12.40 -21.20
CA ARG A 502 -8.24 -11.63 -21.32
C ARG A 502 -7.34 -11.65 -20.08
N ALA A 503 -7.85 -12.16 -18.96
CA ALA A 503 -7.10 -12.24 -17.70
C ALA A 503 -7.68 -13.31 -16.78
N ALA A 504 -6.87 -13.79 -15.84
CA ALA A 504 -7.31 -14.64 -14.75
C ALA A 504 -6.98 -14.04 -13.38
N LYS A 505 -7.87 -14.28 -12.42
CA LYS A 505 -7.72 -13.95 -11.00
C LYS A 505 -7.57 -15.25 -10.22
N ILE A 506 -6.37 -15.53 -9.76
CA ILE A 506 -6.09 -16.72 -8.96
C ILE A 506 -6.24 -16.33 -7.51
N PHE A 507 -7.23 -16.92 -6.84
CA PHE A 507 -7.59 -16.60 -5.47
C PHE A 507 -6.90 -17.54 -4.49
N PRO A 508 -5.97 -17.02 -3.66
CA PRO A 508 -5.41 -17.76 -2.55
C PRO A 508 -6.48 -18.29 -1.62
N PRO A 509 -6.51 -19.60 -1.30
CA PRO A 509 -7.36 -20.10 -0.23
C PRO A 509 -7.09 -19.44 1.13
N SER A 510 -5.82 -19.13 1.42
CA SER A 510 -5.45 -18.43 2.64
C SER A 510 -5.87 -16.97 2.59
N PHE A 511 -5.82 -16.31 1.44
CA PHE A 511 -5.92 -14.85 1.35
C PHE A 511 -6.69 -14.37 0.11
N PRO A 512 -8.00 -14.62 0.04
CA PRO A 512 -8.78 -14.38 -1.17
C PRO A 512 -8.93 -12.90 -1.53
N SER A 513 -8.69 -11.97 -0.60
CA SER A 513 -8.75 -10.53 -0.85
C SER A 513 -7.57 -9.97 -1.63
N ALA A 514 -6.50 -10.75 -1.83
CA ALA A 514 -5.31 -10.36 -2.59
C ALA A 514 -4.98 -11.40 -3.66
N PRO A 515 -5.79 -11.50 -4.75
CA PRO A 515 -5.54 -12.47 -5.80
C PRO A 515 -4.29 -12.12 -6.62
N TYR A 516 -3.71 -13.15 -7.26
CA TYR A 516 -2.77 -12.94 -8.36
C TYR A 516 -3.54 -12.70 -9.65
N TYR A 517 -3.20 -11.63 -10.35
CA TYR A 517 -3.67 -11.35 -11.69
C TYR A 517 -2.66 -11.90 -12.69
N VAL A 518 -3.15 -12.70 -13.62
CA VAL A 518 -2.36 -13.32 -14.67
C VAL A 518 -2.84 -12.77 -16.01
N GLU A 519 -1.89 -12.29 -16.81
CA GLU A 519 -2.15 -11.68 -18.11
C GLU A 519 -1.17 -12.19 -19.18
N TYR A 520 -1.60 -12.12 -20.43
CA TYR A 520 -0.81 -12.47 -21.60
C TYR A 520 -0.72 -11.27 -22.52
N ARG A 521 0.48 -10.68 -22.65
CA ARG A 521 0.69 -9.43 -23.40
C ARG A 521 1.23 -9.72 -24.79
N ARG A 522 0.68 -9.09 -25.82
CA ARG A 522 1.16 -9.21 -27.22
C ARG A 522 1.57 -7.84 -27.76
N PRO A 523 2.57 -7.75 -28.66
CA PRO A 523 3.04 -6.49 -29.22
C PRO A 523 2.05 -5.93 -30.25
N LYS A 524 0.86 -5.52 -29.80
CA LYS A 524 -0.23 -4.97 -30.62
C LYS A 524 -0.61 -3.59 -30.10
N GLY A 525 -1.00 -2.69 -31.00
CA GLY A 525 -1.45 -1.34 -30.65
C GLY A 525 -0.45 -0.60 -29.74
N PHE A 526 -0.91 -0.07 -28.62
CA PHE A 526 -0.11 0.67 -27.64
C PHE A 526 0.93 -0.18 -26.90
N ASP A 527 0.91 -1.50 -27.11
CA ASP A 527 1.87 -2.47 -26.61
C ASP A 527 2.93 -2.92 -27.62
N ALA A 528 2.91 -2.38 -28.85
CA ALA A 528 3.88 -2.71 -29.90
C ALA A 528 5.36 -2.55 -29.47
N GLY A 529 5.62 -1.72 -28.45
CA GLY A 529 6.93 -1.49 -27.86
C GLY A 529 7.61 -2.73 -27.24
N ILE A 530 6.85 -3.78 -26.88
CA ILE A 530 7.38 -5.02 -26.29
C ILE A 530 8.52 -5.63 -27.11
N VAL A 531 8.44 -5.54 -28.45
CA VAL A 531 9.47 -6.06 -29.36
C VAL A 531 10.37 -4.95 -29.90
N SER A 532 9.83 -3.76 -30.17
CA SER A 532 10.57 -2.70 -30.87
C SER A 532 11.49 -1.87 -29.96
N ASN A 533 11.15 -1.71 -28.69
CA ASN A 533 11.85 -0.78 -27.80
C ASN A 533 12.96 -1.44 -26.98
N ALA A 534 12.80 -2.72 -26.68
CA ALA A 534 13.73 -3.49 -25.86
C ALA A 534 13.78 -4.93 -26.37
N PRO A 535 14.75 -5.30 -27.24
CA PRO A 535 14.90 -6.68 -27.72
C PRO A 535 14.99 -7.71 -26.59
N GLN A 536 15.57 -7.33 -25.45
CA GLN A 536 15.61 -8.14 -24.23
C GLN A 536 14.22 -8.44 -23.64
N ALA A 537 13.23 -7.59 -23.90
CA ALA A 537 11.85 -7.76 -23.47
C ALA A 537 10.97 -8.54 -24.45
N ALA A 538 11.50 -8.87 -25.63
CA ALA A 538 10.77 -9.63 -26.63
C ALA A 538 10.38 -11.04 -26.16
N SER A 539 11.00 -11.57 -25.11
CA SER A 539 10.62 -12.86 -24.52
C SER A 539 9.25 -12.80 -23.84
N ASN A 540 8.86 -11.65 -23.25
CA ASN A 540 7.64 -11.51 -22.47
C ASN A 540 6.35 -11.78 -23.25
N GLN A 541 6.37 -11.52 -24.56
CA GLN A 541 5.23 -11.83 -25.42
C GLN A 541 4.89 -13.34 -25.46
N ASN A 542 5.77 -14.21 -24.96
CA ASN A 542 5.64 -15.67 -25.00
C ASN A 542 5.37 -16.30 -23.63
N GLY A 543 5.02 -15.50 -22.62
CA GLY A 543 4.78 -15.99 -21.25
C GLY A 543 3.74 -15.19 -20.49
N LEU A 544 3.50 -15.61 -19.26
CA LEU A 544 2.54 -14.95 -18.36
C LEU A 544 3.21 -13.82 -17.59
N LEU A 545 2.62 -12.63 -17.62
CA LEU A 545 2.92 -11.60 -16.63
C LEU A 545 2.02 -11.83 -15.41
N ILE A 546 2.60 -11.73 -14.22
CA ILE A 546 1.92 -12.02 -12.96
C ILE A 546 2.02 -10.80 -12.06
N ASN A 547 0.88 -10.22 -11.74
CA ASN A 547 0.76 -9.12 -10.78
C ASN A 547 0.15 -9.65 -9.49
N SER A 548 0.75 -9.31 -8.35
CA SER A 548 0.12 -9.49 -7.04
C SER A 548 -0.69 -8.25 -6.67
N ALA A 549 -1.94 -8.45 -6.27
CA ALA A 549 -2.70 -7.43 -5.57
C ALA A 549 -2.28 -7.40 -4.10
N LEU A 550 -2.28 -6.23 -3.46
CA LEU A 550 -2.03 -6.10 -2.02
C LEU A 550 -3.34 -6.04 -1.22
N SER A 551 -3.20 -6.22 0.09
CA SER A 551 -4.27 -6.31 1.11
C SER A 551 -5.41 -5.28 0.95
N PRO A 552 -6.65 -5.62 1.37
CA PRO A 552 -7.83 -4.77 1.22
C PRO A 552 -7.83 -3.41 1.95
N PHE A 553 -6.82 -3.09 2.76
CA PHE A 553 -6.67 -1.77 3.39
C PHE A 553 -5.97 -0.73 2.48
N SER A 554 -5.44 -1.17 1.34
CA SER A 554 -4.68 -0.36 0.39
C SER A 554 -5.34 -0.48 -0.98
N TYR A 555 -5.85 0.64 -1.52
CA TYR A 555 -6.51 0.65 -2.84
C TYR A 555 -5.45 0.39 -3.93
N PRO A 556 -5.82 0.12 -5.19
CA PRO A 556 -5.16 -0.83 -6.04
C PRO A 556 -3.71 -0.45 -6.34
N PHE A 557 -2.76 -1.13 -5.70
CA PHE A 557 -1.39 -1.24 -6.18
C PHE A 557 -1.21 -2.60 -6.84
N SER A 558 -0.72 -2.60 -8.08
CA SER A 558 -0.19 -3.81 -8.70
C SER A 558 1.29 -3.94 -8.36
N ARG A 559 1.72 -5.13 -8.00
CA ARG A 559 3.14 -5.49 -7.98
C ARG A 559 3.41 -6.56 -9.01
N LEU A 560 4.02 -6.15 -10.12
CA LEU A 560 4.55 -7.06 -11.13
C LEU A 560 5.67 -7.89 -10.51
N LEU A 561 5.55 -9.21 -10.63
CA LEU A 561 6.54 -10.18 -10.17
C LEU A 561 7.54 -10.47 -11.28
N ASP A 562 8.82 -10.50 -10.93
CA ASP A 562 9.85 -11.02 -11.83
C ASP A 562 9.86 -12.56 -11.79
N MET A 563 9.41 -13.20 -12.86
CA MET A 563 9.38 -14.66 -12.96
C MET A 563 10.68 -15.28 -13.50
N THR A 564 11.68 -14.47 -13.86
CA THR A 564 13.00 -14.97 -14.25
C THR A 564 14.15 -14.31 -13.47
N PRO A 565 14.13 -14.36 -12.13
CA PRO A 565 15.16 -13.73 -11.32
C PRO A 565 16.53 -14.35 -11.64
N LYS A 566 17.39 -13.58 -12.30
CA LYS A 566 18.73 -14.03 -12.75
C LYS A 566 19.85 -13.11 -12.32
N SER A 567 19.55 -11.89 -11.89
CA SER A 567 20.55 -10.96 -11.36
C SER A 567 20.07 -10.27 -10.08
N SER A 568 21.02 -9.74 -9.31
CA SER A 568 20.71 -8.82 -8.20
C SER A 568 20.68 -7.36 -8.69
N ASP A 569 20.64 -7.15 -10.01
CA ASP A 569 20.64 -5.83 -10.60
C ASP A 569 19.20 -5.32 -10.63
N TYR A 570 18.95 -4.19 -9.99
CA TYR A 570 17.64 -3.55 -9.85
C TYR A 570 17.00 -3.12 -11.19
N LYS A 571 17.64 -3.44 -12.31
CA LYS A 571 17.28 -3.12 -13.69
C LYS A 571 16.81 -4.33 -14.50
N ASP A 572 16.75 -5.52 -13.92
CA ASP A 572 16.36 -6.78 -14.59
C ASP A 572 14.84 -6.93 -14.78
N TRP A 573 14.15 -5.83 -15.12
CA TRP A 573 12.69 -5.78 -15.27
C TRP A 573 12.22 -6.03 -16.71
N ALA A 574 13.16 -6.40 -17.57
CA ALA A 574 12.87 -6.57 -18.98
C ALA A 574 12.45 -7.99 -19.33
N ASP A 575 12.71 -9.05 -18.55
CA ASP A 575 12.30 -10.44 -18.83
C ASP A 575 11.52 -11.07 -17.65
N VAL A 576 10.41 -10.44 -17.28
CA VAL A 576 9.59 -10.80 -16.11
C VAL A 576 8.63 -11.97 -16.32
N ALA A 577 8.41 -12.42 -17.57
CA ALA A 577 7.33 -13.36 -17.86
C ALA A 577 7.65 -14.81 -17.46
N LEU A 578 6.64 -15.53 -16.96
CA LEU A 578 6.71 -16.99 -16.80
C LEU A 578 6.58 -17.64 -18.18
N LEU A 579 7.73 -18.01 -18.76
CA LEU A 579 7.82 -18.62 -20.09
C LEU A 579 7.48 -20.11 -20.06
N LYS A 580 7.13 -20.66 -21.22
CA LYS A 580 7.08 -22.12 -21.43
C LYS A 580 8.44 -22.77 -21.16
N GLY A 581 8.46 -23.83 -20.35
CA GLY A 581 9.69 -24.44 -19.84
C GLY A 581 10.36 -23.66 -18.69
N GLY A 582 9.79 -22.52 -18.29
CA GLY A 582 10.19 -21.76 -17.12
C GLY A 582 9.73 -22.41 -15.82
N LYS A 583 10.29 -21.90 -14.71
CA LYS A 583 9.95 -22.35 -13.35
C LYS A 583 8.56 -21.85 -12.95
N SER A 584 7.81 -22.71 -12.26
CA SER A 584 6.49 -22.32 -11.74
C SER A 584 6.64 -21.47 -10.46
N LEU A 585 5.74 -20.51 -10.28
CA LEU A 585 5.63 -19.77 -9.03
C LEU A 585 5.05 -20.69 -7.95
N PHE A 586 5.69 -20.74 -6.79
CA PHE A 586 5.19 -21.49 -5.65
C PHE A 586 5.04 -20.57 -4.43
N ASP A 587 3.80 -20.35 -3.99
CA ASP A 587 3.47 -19.67 -2.75
C ASP A 587 2.85 -20.66 -1.74
N PRO A 588 3.66 -21.30 -0.88
CA PRO A 588 3.15 -22.21 0.14
C PRO A 588 2.33 -21.51 1.23
N GLY A 589 2.58 -20.23 1.51
CA GLY A 589 1.85 -19.46 2.52
C GLY A 589 0.42 -19.16 2.10
N GLN A 590 0.24 -18.93 0.80
CA GLN A 590 -1.04 -18.68 0.15
C GLN A 590 -1.68 -19.93 -0.43
N GLY A 591 -0.95 -21.05 -0.51
CA GLY A 591 -1.45 -22.34 -0.98
C GLY A 591 -1.61 -22.40 -2.50
N ILE A 592 -0.73 -21.76 -3.26
CA ILE A 592 -0.83 -21.65 -4.72
C ILE A 592 0.45 -22.11 -5.41
N VAL A 593 0.30 -22.81 -6.54
CA VAL A 593 1.31 -22.94 -7.60
C VAL A 593 0.74 -22.38 -8.90
N ILE A 594 1.47 -21.47 -9.57
CA ILE A 594 1.12 -20.92 -10.89
C ILE A 594 2.15 -21.39 -11.91
N GLY A 595 1.67 -22.02 -12.98
CA GLY A 595 2.50 -22.70 -13.98
C GLY A 595 2.53 -24.22 -13.79
N PRO A 596 3.17 -24.94 -14.72
CA PRO A 596 3.89 -24.42 -15.88
C PRO A 596 2.94 -23.90 -16.98
N VAL A 597 3.48 -23.08 -17.90
CA VAL A 597 2.85 -22.81 -19.19
C VAL A 597 2.98 -24.04 -20.07
N LEU A 598 1.85 -24.51 -20.60
CA LEU A 598 1.75 -25.73 -21.41
C LEU A 598 1.85 -25.43 -22.91
N ALA A 599 1.14 -24.38 -23.35
CA ALA A 599 1.05 -23.98 -24.75
C ALA A 599 0.73 -22.49 -24.87
N GLN A 600 1.16 -21.88 -25.97
CA GLN A 600 0.88 -20.50 -26.30
C GLN A 600 0.96 -20.28 -27.81
N ASP A 601 0.18 -19.34 -28.31
CA ASP A 601 0.20 -18.79 -29.67
C ASP A 601 -0.09 -17.28 -29.63
N ASP A 602 -0.24 -16.63 -30.78
CA ASP A 602 -0.46 -15.18 -30.85
C ASP A 602 -1.79 -14.69 -30.25
N SER A 603 -2.71 -15.61 -29.95
CA SER A 603 -4.06 -15.30 -29.46
C SER A 603 -4.27 -15.72 -28.01
N SER A 604 -3.69 -16.84 -27.58
CA SER A 604 -3.97 -17.43 -26.26
C SER A 604 -2.75 -18.11 -25.62
N ILE A 605 -2.83 -18.27 -24.29
CA ILE A 605 -1.85 -19.00 -23.49
C ILE A 605 -2.56 -19.93 -22.50
N THR A 606 -2.05 -21.15 -22.38
CA THR A 606 -2.58 -22.21 -21.53
C THR A 606 -1.57 -22.60 -20.46
N PHE A 607 -1.99 -22.65 -19.21
CA PHE A 607 -1.15 -22.91 -18.04
C PHE A 607 -1.87 -23.73 -16.97
N LYS A 608 -1.11 -24.29 -16.02
CA LYS A 608 -1.67 -24.97 -14.85
C LYS A 608 -1.71 -24.06 -13.63
N VAL A 609 -2.70 -24.28 -12.78
CA VAL A 609 -2.74 -23.76 -11.42
C VAL A 609 -3.00 -24.92 -10.47
N LYS A 610 -2.24 -24.99 -9.39
CA LYS A 610 -2.47 -25.94 -8.30
C LYS A 610 -2.85 -25.15 -7.05
N ILE A 611 -4.06 -25.37 -6.58
CA ILE A 611 -4.56 -24.88 -5.31
C ILE A 611 -4.30 -25.97 -4.27
N LEU A 612 -3.41 -25.66 -3.33
CA LEU A 612 -3.01 -26.52 -2.23
C LEU A 612 -3.88 -26.23 -1.01
N SER A 613 -4.12 -27.24 -0.18
CA SER A 613 -4.79 -27.01 1.11
C SER A 613 -3.94 -26.06 1.96
N PRO A 614 -4.44 -24.85 2.25
CA PRO A 614 -3.69 -23.89 3.05
C PRO A 614 -3.46 -24.43 4.46
N LYS A 615 -2.28 -24.17 5.04
CA LYS A 615 -1.93 -24.54 6.41
C LYS A 615 -1.80 -23.28 7.26
N CYS A 616 -2.27 -23.34 8.51
CA CYS A 616 -1.93 -22.30 9.47
C CYS A 616 -0.42 -22.36 9.76
N VAL A 617 0.30 -21.36 9.28
CA VAL A 617 1.71 -21.12 9.57
C VAL A 617 1.78 -19.96 10.55
N ARG A 618 2.07 -20.28 11.81
CA ARG A 618 2.33 -19.26 12.84
C ARG A 618 3.78 -18.82 12.75
N GLN A 619 4.00 -17.51 12.80
CA GLN A 619 5.30 -16.90 12.58
C GLN A 619 5.79 -16.14 13.81
N LYS A 620 7.02 -15.64 13.73
CA LYS A 620 7.63 -14.79 14.76
C LYS A 620 7.07 -13.36 14.61
N PRO A 621 6.59 -12.68 15.67
CA PRO A 621 6.04 -11.34 15.51
C PRO A 621 7.06 -10.38 14.92
N ALA A 622 6.62 -9.57 13.98
CA ALA A 622 7.43 -8.52 13.41
C ALA A 622 7.28 -7.26 14.27
N VAL A 623 8.39 -6.73 14.80
CA VAL A 623 8.37 -5.68 15.82
C VAL A 623 9.31 -4.55 15.43
N VAL A 624 8.78 -3.33 15.41
CA VAL A 624 9.54 -2.08 15.27
C VAL A 624 9.39 -1.27 16.54
N LEU A 625 10.51 -0.78 17.07
CA LEU A 625 10.52 0.14 18.21
C LEU A 625 10.90 1.53 17.74
N LEU A 626 10.08 2.52 18.10
CA LEU A 626 10.38 3.92 17.88
C LEU A 626 10.66 4.57 19.21
N TYR A 627 11.84 5.13 19.37
CA TYR A 627 12.21 5.88 20.55
C TYR A 627 12.91 7.16 20.12
N PRO A 628 12.86 8.25 20.90
CA PRO A 628 13.50 9.50 20.56
C PRO A 628 15.01 9.25 20.33
N GLN A 629 15.41 9.20 19.07
CA GLN A 629 16.82 9.10 18.69
C GLN A 629 17.43 10.50 18.79
N ILE A 630 18.43 10.68 19.63
CA ILE A 630 19.39 11.78 19.47
C ILE A 630 20.36 11.31 18.37
N ALA A 631 19.99 11.53 17.10
CA ALA A 631 20.73 11.04 15.95
C ALA A 631 21.91 11.97 15.61
N GLY A 632 23.10 11.40 15.69
CA GLY A 632 24.15 11.75 14.72
C GLY A 632 24.16 10.62 13.69
N GLY A 633 24.09 10.97 12.42
CA GLY A 633 23.81 10.07 11.29
C GLY A 633 24.70 8.84 11.19
N GLY A 634 24.21 7.70 11.70
CA GLY A 634 24.79 6.38 11.49
C GLY A 634 23.94 5.57 10.51
N ALA A 635 24.59 4.68 9.75
CA ALA A 635 23.96 3.74 8.83
C ALA A 635 22.97 2.78 9.55
N PRO A 636 22.06 2.12 8.81
CA PRO A 636 21.11 1.17 9.38
C PRO A 636 21.84 0.06 10.13
N GLY A 637 21.60 -0.06 11.44
CA GLY A 637 22.06 -1.22 12.24
C GLY A 637 22.74 -0.92 13.57
N ASP A 638 23.10 0.33 13.88
CA ASP A 638 23.76 0.66 15.16
C ASP A 638 22.91 1.66 15.99
N PRO A 639 21.98 1.18 16.84
CA PRO A 639 21.10 2.06 17.61
C PRO A 639 21.90 2.87 18.64
N LYS A 640 21.82 4.21 18.54
CA LYS A 640 22.42 5.08 19.57
C LYS A 640 21.70 4.92 20.91
N PRO A 641 22.41 5.08 22.03
CA PRO A 641 21.79 5.06 23.34
C PRO A 641 20.72 6.15 23.51
N VAL A 642 19.64 5.83 24.23
CA VAL A 642 18.64 6.79 24.71
C VAL A 642 19.21 7.50 25.94
N ASP A 643 19.53 8.78 25.82
CA ASP A 643 20.02 9.56 26.94
C ASP A 643 18.88 9.92 27.92
N VAL A 644 19.11 9.69 29.20
CA VAL A 644 18.15 9.92 30.28
C VAL A 644 18.90 10.35 31.55
N SER A 645 18.30 11.22 32.36
CA SER A 645 18.87 11.57 33.67
C SER A 645 18.41 10.61 34.77
N PRO A 646 19.17 10.44 35.86
CA PRO A 646 18.68 9.80 37.08
C PRO A 646 17.36 10.46 37.54
N GLY A 647 16.35 9.65 37.87
CA GLY A 647 15.01 10.13 38.21
C GLY A 647 14.15 10.50 36.99
N GLY A 648 14.71 10.43 35.79
CA GLY A 648 14.03 10.71 34.54
C GLY A 648 13.13 9.57 34.06
N TYR A 649 12.53 9.80 32.90
CA TYR A 649 11.76 8.79 32.19
C TYR A 649 11.93 8.97 30.68
N SER A 650 11.58 7.94 29.93
CA SER A 650 11.61 7.95 28.47
C SER A 650 10.47 7.11 27.93
N TYR A 651 9.85 7.58 26.85
CA TYR A 651 8.85 6.82 26.11
C TYR A 651 9.50 6.14 24.91
N PHE A 652 8.98 4.98 24.58
CA PHE A 652 9.16 4.37 23.28
C PHE A 652 7.83 3.81 22.80
N TYR A 653 7.61 3.86 21.50
CA TYR A 653 6.46 3.29 20.84
C TYR A 653 6.83 1.94 20.24
N ILE A 654 5.84 1.06 20.22
CA ILE A 654 5.94 -0.29 19.70
C ILE A 654 4.97 -0.38 18.55
N ILE A 655 5.45 -0.88 17.43
CA ILE A 655 4.63 -1.32 16.33
C ILE A 655 4.86 -2.80 16.15
N LEU A 656 3.76 -3.53 16.18
CA LEU A 656 3.71 -4.98 16.07
C LEU A 656 2.89 -5.33 14.83
N GLN A 657 3.41 -6.19 13.98
CA GLN A 657 2.65 -6.80 12.89
C GLN A 657 2.51 -8.30 13.14
N ASN A 658 1.28 -8.80 13.05
CA ASN A 658 1.00 -10.22 13.07
C ASN A 658 1.18 -10.81 11.66
N ILE A 659 2.30 -11.49 11.48
CA ILE A 659 2.65 -12.17 10.23
C ILE A 659 2.23 -13.64 10.21
N ASP A 660 1.37 -14.10 11.12
CA ASP A 660 0.74 -15.42 10.99
C ASP A 660 -0.07 -15.48 9.68
N SER A 661 -0.06 -16.63 9.00
CA SER A 661 -0.91 -16.85 7.82
C SER A 661 -2.38 -16.63 8.19
N VAL A 662 -3.19 -16.06 7.30
CA VAL A 662 -4.60 -15.68 7.54
C VAL A 662 -5.46 -16.78 8.19
N LEU A 663 -5.26 -18.05 7.82
CA LEU A 663 -5.99 -19.19 8.42
C LEU A 663 -5.81 -19.34 9.93
N CYS A 664 -4.75 -18.76 10.46
CA CYS A 664 -4.46 -18.81 11.87
C CYS A 664 -5.43 -17.95 12.69
N GLY A 665 -6.12 -16.99 12.06
CA GLY A 665 -6.90 -15.98 12.77
C GLY A 665 -6.03 -15.12 13.68
N SER A 666 -6.68 -14.35 14.55
CA SER A 666 -5.97 -13.49 15.49
C SER A 666 -5.00 -14.24 16.42
N SER A 667 -3.93 -13.56 16.79
CA SER A 667 -2.97 -13.98 17.81
C SER A 667 -2.95 -12.98 18.94
N ASP A 668 -2.81 -13.49 20.16
CA ASP A 668 -2.56 -12.67 21.34
C ASP A 668 -1.04 -12.53 21.54
N PHE A 669 -0.58 -11.30 21.68
CA PHE A 669 0.82 -10.98 21.89
C PHE A 669 1.02 -10.38 23.27
N GLU A 670 1.85 -11.03 24.08
CA GLU A 670 2.29 -10.51 25.36
C GLU A 670 3.51 -9.63 25.13
N ILE A 671 3.39 -8.34 25.47
CA ILE A 671 4.46 -7.35 25.33
C ILE A 671 5.00 -7.02 26.72
N SER A 672 6.32 -7.13 26.92
CA SER A 672 6.96 -6.82 28.21
C SER A 672 8.32 -6.19 28.01
N ALA A 673 8.82 -5.49 29.02
CA ALA A 673 10.20 -5.00 29.06
C ALA A 673 10.98 -5.65 30.21
N LYS A 674 12.17 -6.15 29.93
CA LYS A 674 13.15 -6.50 30.94
C LYS A 674 14.05 -5.29 31.17
N VAL A 675 13.86 -4.66 32.31
CA VAL A 675 14.57 -3.44 32.73
C VAL A 675 15.65 -3.76 33.77
N PRO A 676 16.66 -2.88 33.96
CA PRO A 676 17.64 -3.01 35.03
C PRO A 676 17.01 -3.08 36.42
N ARG A 677 17.76 -3.61 37.40
CA ARG A 677 17.29 -3.69 38.79
C ARG A 677 16.94 -2.28 39.31
N GLY A 678 15.77 -2.16 39.93
CA GLY A 678 15.26 -0.90 40.48
C GLY A 678 14.49 -0.04 39.47
N TRP A 679 14.69 -0.25 38.17
CA TRP A 679 13.92 0.43 37.13
C TRP A 679 12.51 -0.15 37.05
N SER A 680 11.57 0.63 36.50
CA SER A 680 10.21 0.16 36.23
C SER A 680 9.78 0.59 34.83
N TYR A 681 8.74 -0.07 34.33
CA TYR A 681 8.10 0.33 33.09
C TYR A 681 6.59 0.31 33.23
N GLU A 682 5.93 1.07 32.35
CA GLU A 682 4.48 1.20 32.28
C GLU A 682 4.05 1.11 30.82
N SER A 683 2.98 0.36 30.54
CA SER A 683 2.40 0.22 29.20
C SER A 683 1.12 1.04 29.11
N TYR A 684 0.97 1.82 28.05
CA TYR A 684 -0.24 2.62 27.79
C TYR A 684 -1.19 1.87 26.83
N PHE A 685 -1.32 0.57 27.05
CA PHE A 685 -2.18 -0.34 26.31
C PHE A 685 -2.55 -1.54 27.17
N THR A 686 -3.65 -2.21 26.83
CA THR A 686 -4.03 -3.46 27.50
C THR A 686 -3.15 -4.60 26.99
N ASN A 687 -2.66 -5.44 27.90
CA ASN A 687 -1.75 -6.54 27.60
C ASN A 687 -2.37 -7.85 28.12
N PRO A 688 -2.48 -8.93 27.31
CA PRO A 688 -2.00 -9.07 25.93
C PRO A 688 -2.79 -8.24 24.91
N VAL A 689 -2.16 -7.95 23.77
CA VAL A 689 -2.80 -7.30 22.62
C VAL A 689 -3.22 -8.38 21.60
N SER A 690 -4.46 -8.34 21.14
CA SER A 690 -4.95 -9.24 20.09
C SER A 690 -4.81 -8.55 18.74
N VAL A 691 -4.08 -9.18 17.82
CA VAL A 691 -3.84 -8.65 16.46
C VAL A 691 -4.27 -9.70 15.45
N ASN A 692 -5.08 -9.30 14.47
CA ASN A 692 -5.55 -10.21 13.41
C ASN A 692 -4.36 -10.76 12.61
N SER A 693 -4.42 -12.03 12.21
CA SER A 693 -3.55 -12.52 11.12
C SER A 693 -3.83 -11.71 9.86
N ASP A 694 -3.02 -11.90 8.82
CA ASP A 694 -3.09 -11.12 7.57
C ASP A 694 -2.39 -9.75 7.60
N GLY A 695 -1.24 -9.68 8.28
CA GLY A 695 -0.47 -8.44 8.35
C GLY A 695 -1.12 -7.36 9.20
N GLY A 696 -2.15 -7.70 10.00
CA GLY A 696 -2.74 -6.81 10.99
C GLY A 696 -1.70 -6.23 11.93
N THR A 697 -1.93 -4.99 12.35
CA THR A 697 -0.94 -4.18 13.06
C THR A 697 -1.46 -3.63 14.38
N PHE A 698 -0.54 -3.41 15.30
CA PHE A 698 -0.81 -2.78 16.59
C PHE A 698 0.22 -1.71 16.87
N TRP A 699 -0.25 -0.54 17.32
CA TRP A 699 0.58 0.51 17.88
C TRP A 699 0.30 0.72 19.37
N GLY A 700 1.37 0.89 20.16
CA GLY A 700 1.25 1.24 21.57
C GLY A 700 2.48 1.95 22.11
N ALA A 701 2.33 2.65 23.23
CA ALA A 701 3.43 3.32 23.93
C ALA A 701 3.81 2.59 25.23
N MET A 702 5.10 2.58 25.53
CA MET A 702 5.64 2.17 26.83
C MET A 702 6.55 3.27 27.38
N LEU A 703 6.56 3.41 28.71
CA LEU A 703 7.42 4.33 29.44
C LEU A 703 8.39 3.55 30.31
N ILE A 704 9.67 3.90 30.25
CA ILE A 704 10.71 3.46 31.18
C ILE A 704 10.95 4.55 32.23
N ARG A 705 10.96 4.18 33.51
CA ARG A 705 11.32 5.07 34.64
C ARG A 705 12.70 4.71 35.17
N VAL A 706 13.56 5.72 35.25
CA VAL A 706 14.93 5.62 35.74
C VAL A 706 14.96 6.07 37.20
N PRO A 707 15.41 5.22 38.15
CA PRO A 707 15.59 5.59 39.54
C PRO A 707 16.55 6.77 39.72
N VAL A 708 16.30 7.60 40.74
CA VAL A 708 17.12 8.77 41.09
C VAL A 708 18.57 8.42 41.47
N ASP A 709 18.81 7.18 41.89
CA ASP A 709 20.11 6.64 42.31
C ASP A 709 20.81 5.83 41.20
N SER A 710 20.30 5.90 39.96
CA SER A 710 20.92 5.20 38.83
C SER A 710 22.30 5.77 38.50
N ALA A 711 23.34 4.94 38.60
CA ALA A 711 24.70 5.34 38.25
C ALA A 711 24.81 5.73 36.77
N SER A 712 25.62 6.75 36.48
CA SER A 712 25.93 7.20 35.11
C SER A 712 26.68 6.13 34.33
N LYS A 713 25.96 5.40 33.47
CA LYS A 713 26.47 4.35 32.57
C LYS A 713 25.40 3.92 31.57
N LYS A 714 25.77 2.99 30.67
CA LYS A 714 24.85 2.36 29.73
C LYS A 714 24.12 1.17 30.36
N TYR A 715 22.81 1.11 30.21
CA TYR A 715 21.94 0.04 30.67
C TYR A 715 21.16 -0.57 29.50
N PRO A 716 21.16 -1.90 29.33
CA PRO A 716 20.30 -2.54 28.35
C PRO A 716 18.87 -2.67 28.87
N VAL A 717 17.90 -2.31 28.04
CA VAL A 717 16.49 -2.66 28.21
C VAL A 717 16.12 -3.59 27.05
N GLU A 718 15.53 -4.74 27.36
CA GLU A 718 15.04 -5.67 26.35
C GLU A 718 13.52 -5.60 26.27
N VAL A 719 13.00 -5.23 25.11
CA VAL A 719 11.56 -5.33 24.81
C VAL A 719 11.30 -6.71 24.22
N ARG A 720 10.31 -7.40 24.75
CA ARG A 720 9.96 -8.78 24.45
C ARG A 720 8.52 -8.85 23.99
N VAL A 721 8.31 -9.35 22.78
CA VAL A 721 6.98 -9.58 22.21
C VAL A 721 6.82 -11.07 21.94
N LYS A 722 5.90 -11.70 22.67
CA LYS A 722 5.67 -13.14 22.63
C LYS A 722 4.32 -13.42 22.00
N ASN A 723 4.30 -14.15 20.89
CA ASN A 723 3.06 -14.71 20.36
C ASN A 723 2.62 -15.85 21.30
N LEU A 724 1.47 -15.68 21.97
CA LEU A 724 1.00 -16.63 22.97
C LEU A 724 0.51 -17.96 22.36
N LYS A 725 0.16 -17.98 21.07
CA LYS A 725 -0.26 -19.19 20.35
C LYS A 725 0.95 -20.02 19.91
N SER A 726 1.90 -19.42 19.19
CA SER A 726 3.09 -20.13 18.69
C SER A 726 4.23 -20.24 19.70
N LYS A 727 4.16 -19.47 20.79
CA LYS A 727 5.23 -19.29 21.78
C LYS A 727 6.51 -18.66 21.19
N SER A 728 6.48 -18.18 19.95
CA SER A 728 7.59 -17.46 19.35
C SER A 728 7.83 -16.13 20.09
N LEU A 729 9.10 -15.75 20.20
CA LEU A 729 9.53 -14.57 20.95
C LEU A 729 10.42 -13.70 20.06
N THR A 730 10.05 -12.44 19.92
CA THR A 730 10.90 -11.37 19.37
C THR A 730 11.45 -10.54 20.52
N THR A 731 12.77 -10.42 20.58
CA THR A 731 13.46 -9.58 21.56
C THR A 731 14.22 -8.49 20.83
N THR A 732 13.95 -7.24 21.17
CA THR A 732 14.66 -6.08 20.64
C THR A 732 15.33 -5.35 21.80
N ARG A 733 16.60 -4.98 21.62
CA ARG A 733 17.41 -4.36 22.67
C ARG A 733 17.53 -2.85 22.44
N ILE A 734 17.24 -2.07 23.47
CA ILE A 734 17.49 -0.62 23.55
C ILE A 734 18.63 -0.41 24.54
N ILE A 735 19.55 0.50 24.22
CA ILE A 735 20.58 0.94 25.18
C ILE A 735 20.12 2.27 25.76
N TYR A 736 20.02 2.38 27.08
CA TYR A 736 19.83 3.64 27.79
C TYR A 736 21.17 4.14 28.32
N SER A 737 21.46 5.41 28.13
CA SER A 737 22.66 6.09 28.62
C SER A 737 22.22 7.05 29.73
N VAL A 738 22.46 6.65 30.98
CA VAL A 738 22.15 7.49 32.13
C VAL A 738 23.27 8.51 32.29
N GLN A 739 22.95 9.80 32.26
CA GLN A 739 23.91 10.90 32.42
C GLN A 739 23.35 11.95 33.39
N GLU A 740 24.21 12.51 34.25
CA GLU A 740 23.84 13.54 35.23
C GLU A 740 23.55 14.90 34.59
#